data_AF-A0A9W7STF3-F1
#
_entry.id   AF-A0A9W7STF3-F1
#
_cell.length_a   1.000
_cell.length_b   1.000
_cell.length_c   1.000
_cell.angle_alpha   90.00
_cell.angle_beta   90.00
_cell.angle_gamma   90.00
#
_symmetry.space_group_name_H-M   'P 1'
#
loop_
_entity.id
_entity.type
_entity.pdbx_description
1 polymer ?
#
loop_
_entity_poly.entity_id
_entity_poly.type
_entity_poly.pdbx_seq_one_letter_code
_entity_poly.pdbx_strand_id
1 'polypeptide(L)'
;MRSDVPLVSFLFGTVVFAAAVLPVHQRRDDSLGSEIEKIEQEITELEQDLEQDLEDLEAYILTNPQHPAGSAVSTPAAATSFAAAASSLANAVSLATQSPSLPASDSSALASLSSVAASISSAYHSFSAATTPSSSLIPLTSSSTSATASTPASGSPVSANTTSASIMAPTATAVSNGTLNSDFTSDSACSSLCSSLTFSSDLEVTPYICESYPANTNITITGGQADVACGSTILLSGGGVCRVTFSITTSFASSTYGEVWLPNENTTAWNGRTISTDNGGLDGCVAYDDMQYLTGLGFAAFGDNGGHNSSAYDGTAFSNNNEAVLDWVYRARHESVQAGKDIVNQFYGKPQDYAYYIGCSTGGQQGLHSAQYFPDDFDGIIAGSAAADMNHLEDWSARFIQLTGVEGDDTFLTEDEWIFVQSYIFAQCDEGLDGVDDGIIEDPTICLFNTSAIPVCGSTTNDSCLTSTQINTVYQVFTELYNTEGELLYPALLYGSQVDAYRLGQLSGSVQGIAHDWFAYAVYNNSDFNITQLDQDNYAYADTLDEYHGNVSSFNGDLSAFKNAGKKLLMYHGLADPLVSGANSQRYYQKVAKTLGITDYTEIDPFMRLFRVSGMAHCGVGGISGAGAWMFGQTGDAWYPGVADNIVQNLVDWVENDNAPDTITGTKFWYDEPSLGLEFTRPHCRFPFRTTYKGSGEWQDAANWNCTYIEDWQECGVGAHPRTCNVDGSFT
;
A
#
# COMPACT_ATOMS: atom_id res chain seq x y z
N MET A 1 -13.24 2.95 -24.91
CA MET A 1 -12.54 3.87 -25.83
C MET A 1 -12.08 5.19 -25.19
N ARG A 2 -12.25 5.44 -23.88
CA ARG A 2 -11.58 6.55 -23.19
C ARG A 2 -10.40 6.10 -22.30
N SER A 3 -10.08 4.81 -22.32
CA SER A 3 -9.12 4.13 -21.45
C SER A 3 -7.73 3.91 -22.07
N ASP A 4 -7.55 4.10 -23.38
CA ASP A 4 -6.38 3.55 -24.08
C ASP A 4 -5.43 4.59 -24.67
N VAL A 5 -5.77 5.89 -24.60
CA VAL A 5 -4.87 6.99 -25.02
C VAL A 5 -3.58 7.06 -24.16
N PRO A 6 -3.60 6.81 -22.83
CA PRO A 6 -2.38 6.87 -22.01
C PRO A 6 -1.41 5.71 -22.25
N LEU A 7 -1.91 4.54 -22.68
CA LEU A 7 -1.07 3.37 -22.92
C LEU A 7 -0.07 3.65 -24.05
N VAL A 8 -0.52 4.39 -25.07
CA VAL A 8 0.30 4.82 -26.20
C VAL A 8 1.36 5.83 -25.74
N SER A 9 1.02 6.81 -24.91
CA SER A 9 1.98 7.79 -24.37
C SER A 9 3.00 7.19 -23.39
N PHE A 10 2.60 6.19 -22.59
CA PHE A 10 3.46 5.49 -21.63
C PHE A 10 4.43 4.51 -22.34
N LEU A 11 3.97 3.83 -23.40
CA LEU A 11 4.80 3.01 -24.28
C LEU A 11 5.78 3.85 -25.11
N PHE A 12 5.40 5.08 -25.49
CA PHE A 12 6.28 6.03 -26.19
C PHE A 12 7.43 6.52 -25.30
N GLY A 13 7.14 6.88 -24.04
CA GLY A 13 8.16 7.32 -23.09
C GLY A 13 9.24 6.26 -22.81
N THR A 14 8.85 4.98 -22.77
CA THR A 14 9.76 3.85 -22.52
C THR A 14 10.64 3.50 -23.71
N VAL A 15 10.15 3.66 -24.95
CA VAL A 15 10.95 3.47 -26.18
C VAL A 15 11.99 4.58 -26.35
N VAL A 16 11.63 5.84 -26.08
CA VAL A 16 12.55 6.98 -26.15
C VAL A 16 13.64 6.88 -25.07
N PHE A 17 13.29 6.40 -23.87
CA PHE A 17 14.25 6.15 -22.79
C PHE A 17 15.24 5.02 -23.13
N ALA A 18 14.76 3.93 -23.74
CA ALA A 18 15.60 2.81 -24.16
C ALA A 18 16.60 3.21 -25.27
N ALA A 19 16.21 4.09 -26.20
CA ALA A 19 17.10 4.61 -27.24
C ALA A 19 18.18 5.57 -26.70
N ALA A 20 17.87 6.31 -25.64
CA ALA A 20 18.79 7.30 -25.03
C ALA A 20 19.89 6.69 -24.14
N VAL A 21 19.76 5.42 -23.74
CA VAL A 21 20.66 4.76 -22.75
C VAL A 21 21.90 4.09 -23.37
N LEU A 22 22.07 4.09 -24.70
CA LEU A 22 23.28 3.53 -25.33
C LEU A 22 24.46 4.53 -25.30
N PRO A 23 25.62 4.19 -24.69
CA PRO A 23 26.80 5.03 -24.73
C PRO A 23 27.33 5.17 -26.17
N VAL A 24 27.73 6.39 -26.54
CA VAL A 24 28.29 6.80 -27.85
C VAL A 24 29.53 5.99 -28.31
N HIS A 25 30.06 5.08 -27.49
CA HIS A 25 31.27 4.31 -27.79
C HIS A 25 31.09 2.95 -28.49
N GLN A 26 29.86 2.50 -28.78
CA GLN A 26 29.62 1.22 -29.50
C GLN A 26 29.31 1.33 -31.00
N ARG A 27 29.39 2.53 -31.61
CA ARG A 27 29.22 2.72 -33.07
C ARG A 27 30.45 2.30 -33.89
N ARG A 28 30.89 1.04 -33.77
CA ARG A 28 32.03 0.51 -34.55
C ARG A 28 31.83 -0.91 -35.05
N ASP A 29 30.60 -1.28 -35.37
CA ASP A 29 30.33 -2.39 -36.28
C ASP A 29 29.33 -1.91 -37.35
N ASP A 30 29.77 -1.89 -38.61
CA ASP A 30 29.07 -1.23 -39.72
C ASP A 30 27.70 -1.86 -40.05
N SER A 31 27.43 -3.08 -39.55
CA SER A 31 26.11 -3.72 -39.73
C SER A 31 25.08 -3.28 -38.69
N LEU A 32 25.49 -3.13 -37.42
CA LEU A 32 24.61 -2.76 -36.31
C LEU A 32 24.22 -1.27 -36.36
N GLY A 33 25.14 -0.41 -36.82
CA GLY A 33 24.86 1.01 -37.01
C GLY A 33 23.75 1.26 -38.04
N SER A 34 23.67 0.46 -39.10
CA SER A 34 22.66 0.61 -40.15
C SER A 34 21.27 0.11 -39.74
N GLU A 35 21.20 -0.90 -38.86
CA GLU A 35 19.92 -1.39 -38.32
C GLU A 35 19.36 -0.43 -37.27
N ILE A 36 20.22 0.16 -36.43
CA ILE A 36 19.82 1.18 -35.46
C ILE A 36 19.30 2.44 -36.18
N GLU A 37 19.99 2.92 -37.22
CA GLU A 37 19.52 4.07 -38.02
C GLU A 37 18.16 3.81 -38.66
N LYS A 38 17.89 2.56 -39.06
CA LYS A 38 16.62 2.16 -39.66
C LYS A 38 15.48 2.10 -38.62
N ILE A 39 15.77 1.63 -37.41
CA ILE A 39 14.83 1.61 -36.29
C ILE A 39 14.51 3.05 -35.84
N GLU A 40 15.51 3.91 -35.73
CA GLU A 40 15.31 5.34 -35.40
C GLU A 40 14.41 6.03 -36.46
N GLN A 41 14.58 5.67 -37.73
CA GLN A 41 13.76 6.21 -38.82
C GLN A 41 12.30 5.69 -38.78
N GLU A 42 12.10 4.40 -38.47
CA GLU A 42 10.75 3.82 -38.30
C GLU A 42 10.02 4.39 -37.07
N ILE A 43 10.73 4.67 -35.97
CA ILE A 43 10.17 5.35 -34.79
C ILE A 43 9.74 6.77 -35.15
N THR A 44 10.56 7.50 -35.91
CA THR A 44 10.26 8.88 -36.32
C THR A 44 9.03 8.96 -37.23
N GLU A 45 8.82 7.98 -38.12
CA GLU A 45 7.61 7.90 -38.96
C GLU A 45 6.36 7.57 -38.13
N LEU A 46 6.48 6.69 -37.13
CA LEU A 46 5.38 6.40 -36.19
C LEU A 46 4.99 7.59 -35.32
N GLU A 47 5.97 8.41 -34.90
CA GLU A 47 5.70 9.66 -34.17
C GLU A 47 4.85 10.62 -35.02
N GLN A 48 5.22 10.81 -36.28
CA GLN A 48 4.50 11.72 -37.19
C GLN A 48 3.08 11.26 -37.50
N ASP A 49 2.89 9.94 -37.70
CA ASP A 49 1.56 9.39 -37.97
C ASP A 49 0.63 9.51 -36.73
N LEU A 50 1.16 9.31 -35.52
CA LEU A 50 0.39 9.44 -34.29
C LEU A 50 0.02 10.90 -34.00
N GLU A 51 0.94 11.84 -34.24
CA GLU A 51 0.69 13.27 -34.08
C GLU A 51 -0.42 13.73 -35.04
N GLN A 52 -0.41 13.23 -36.28
CA GLN A 52 -1.46 13.52 -37.25
C GLN A 52 -2.83 12.93 -36.87
N ASP A 53 -2.87 11.71 -36.32
CA ASP A 53 -4.12 11.07 -35.85
C ASP A 53 -4.71 11.80 -34.63
N LEU A 54 -3.88 12.35 -33.75
CA LEU A 54 -4.30 13.18 -32.62
C LEU A 54 -4.86 14.52 -33.08
N GLU A 55 -4.23 15.17 -34.06
CA GLU A 55 -4.74 16.42 -34.67
C GLU A 55 -6.10 16.20 -35.36
N ASP A 56 -6.27 15.08 -36.05
CA ASP A 56 -7.53 14.71 -36.71
C ASP A 56 -8.65 14.41 -35.69
N LEU A 57 -8.31 13.77 -34.57
CA LEU A 57 -9.25 13.52 -33.46
C LEU A 57 -9.69 14.83 -32.79
N GLU A 58 -8.76 15.75 -32.55
CA GLU A 58 -9.04 17.06 -31.97
C GLU A 58 -9.93 17.90 -32.91
N ALA A 59 -9.63 17.90 -34.21
CA ALA A 59 -10.46 18.56 -35.24
C ALA A 59 -11.89 17.97 -35.31
N TYR A 60 -12.02 16.66 -35.13
CA TYR A 60 -13.32 15.99 -35.12
C TYR A 60 -14.16 16.35 -33.89
N ILE A 61 -13.54 16.43 -32.70
CA ILE A 61 -14.22 16.84 -31.45
C ILE A 61 -14.68 18.30 -31.53
N LEU A 62 -13.85 19.19 -32.08
CA LEU A 62 -14.14 20.63 -32.21
C LEU A 62 -15.28 20.93 -33.21
N THR A 63 -15.50 20.07 -34.20
CA THR A 63 -16.52 20.29 -35.24
C THR A 63 -17.87 19.61 -34.96
N ASN A 64 -17.96 18.69 -33.99
CA ASN A 64 -19.19 17.98 -33.64
C ASN A 64 -19.55 17.99 -32.12
N PRO A 65 -19.80 19.16 -31.50
CA PRO A 65 -20.00 19.31 -30.05
C PRO A 65 -21.36 18.80 -29.51
N GLN A 66 -22.17 18.10 -30.31
CA GLN A 66 -23.54 17.67 -29.95
C GLN A 66 -23.75 16.14 -30.04
N HIS A 67 -22.71 15.34 -30.30
CA HIS A 67 -22.84 13.88 -30.32
C HIS A 67 -22.79 13.29 -28.90
N PRO A 68 -23.76 12.46 -28.47
CA PRO A 68 -23.72 11.83 -27.16
C PRO A 68 -22.59 10.80 -27.09
N ALA A 69 -21.89 10.75 -25.95
CA ALA A 69 -20.89 9.73 -25.66
C ALA A 69 -21.56 8.35 -25.66
N GLY A 70 -21.36 7.55 -26.71
CA GLY A 70 -21.93 6.19 -26.80
C GLY A 70 -22.07 5.55 -28.19
N SER A 71 -21.80 6.24 -29.29
CA SER A 71 -21.84 5.63 -30.64
C SER A 71 -20.43 5.41 -31.21
N ALA A 72 -20.08 4.15 -31.49
CA ALA A 72 -18.77 3.74 -32.04
C ALA A 72 -18.51 4.30 -33.45
N VAL A 73 -17.31 4.84 -33.66
CA VAL A 73 -16.79 5.22 -34.99
C VAL A 73 -15.78 4.14 -35.41
N SER A 74 -15.93 3.58 -36.61
CA SER A 74 -15.01 2.59 -37.18
C SER A 74 -14.11 3.24 -38.23
N THR A 75 -12.80 3.34 -37.97
CA THR A 75 -11.79 3.68 -38.99
C THR A 75 -10.82 2.50 -39.18
N PRO A 76 -10.88 1.76 -40.30
CA PRO A 76 -10.08 0.54 -40.51
C PRO A 76 -8.57 0.76 -40.73
N ALA A 77 -8.13 2.00 -40.96
CA ALA A 77 -6.77 2.31 -41.42
C ALA A 77 -5.73 2.25 -40.28
N ALA A 78 -6.05 2.74 -39.08
CA ALA A 78 -5.12 2.77 -37.95
C ALA A 78 -4.75 1.37 -37.44
N ALA A 79 -5.73 0.46 -37.40
CA ALA A 79 -5.52 -0.93 -36.96
C ALA A 79 -4.56 -1.72 -37.89
N THR A 80 -4.60 -1.44 -39.19
CA THR A 80 -3.72 -2.10 -40.17
C THR A 80 -2.28 -1.60 -40.13
N SER A 81 -2.06 -0.32 -39.80
CA SER A 81 -0.72 0.28 -39.67
C SER A 81 -0.01 -0.22 -38.41
N PHE A 82 -0.73 -0.31 -37.30
CA PHE A 82 -0.20 -0.80 -36.01
C PHE A 82 0.21 -2.28 -36.06
N ALA A 83 -0.58 -3.11 -36.75
CA ALA A 83 -0.29 -4.53 -36.95
C ALA A 83 0.99 -4.77 -37.79
N ALA A 84 1.26 -3.90 -38.76
CA ALA A 84 2.46 -3.98 -39.59
C ALA A 84 3.73 -3.58 -38.81
N ALA A 85 3.65 -2.54 -37.98
CA ALA A 85 4.76 -2.07 -37.15
C ALA A 85 5.14 -3.09 -36.05
N ALA A 86 4.16 -3.66 -35.35
CA ALA A 86 4.40 -4.68 -34.31
C ALA A 86 5.05 -5.96 -34.89
N SER A 87 4.63 -6.35 -36.10
CA SER A 87 5.19 -7.53 -36.79
C SER A 87 6.63 -7.31 -37.28
N SER A 88 6.98 -6.09 -37.69
CA SER A 88 8.35 -5.74 -38.09
C SER A 88 9.30 -5.69 -36.90
N LEU A 89 8.85 -5.13 -35.76
CA LEU A 89 9.65 -5.03 -34.53
C LEU A 89 9.93 -6.41 -33.92
N ALA A 90 8.93 -7.29 -33.87
CA ALA A 90 9.10 -8.67 -33.39
C ALA A 90 10.10 -9.47 -34.26
N ASN A 91 10.10 -9.25 -35.58
CA ASN A 91 11.07 -9.87 -36.49
C ASN A 91 12.49 -9.32 -36.31
N ALA A 92 12.66 -8.02 -36.06
CA ALA A 92 13.97 -7.42 -35.81
C ALA A 92 14.60 -7.96 -34.51
N VAL A 93 13.81 -8.08 -33.44
CA VAL A 93 14.26 -8.66 -32.15
C VAL A 93 14.60 -10.15 -32.28
N SER A 94 13.86 -10.90 -33.10
CA SER A 94 14.15 -12.32 -33.38
C SER A 94 15.42 -12.53 -34.21
N LEU A 95 15.83 -11.57 -35.06
CA LEU A 95 17.10 -11.63 -35.79
C LEU A 95 18.30 -11.29 -34.89
N ALA A 96 18.16 -10.31 -34.00
CA ALA A 96 19.22 -9.91 -33.07
C ALA A 96 19.61 -11.03 -32.07
N THR A 97 18.64 -11.84 -31.66
CA THR A 97 18.81 -12.96 -30.71
C THR A 97 19.48 -14.21 -31.28
N GLN A 98 19.64 -14.31 -32.61
CA GLN A 98 20.22 -15.48 -33.28
C GLN A 98 21.72 -15.35 -33.63
N SER A 99 22.37 -14.23 -33.31
CA SER A 99 23.79 -14.03 -33.58
C SER A 99 24.70 -14.75 -32.57
N PRO A 100 25.60 -15.67 -32.97
CA PRO A 100 26.25 -16.61 -32.03
C PRO A 100 27.41 -16.05 -31.19
N SER A 101 27.59 -14.73 -31.08
CA SER A 101 28.79 -14.14 -30.46
C SER A 101 28.49 -12.86 -29.67
N LEU A 102 27.80 -12.98 -28.54
CA LEU A 102 27.58 -11.88 -27.59
C LEU A 102 28.06 -12.25 -26.16
N PRO A 103 28.73 -11.35 -25.41
CA PRO A 103 29.16 -11.58 -24.03
C PRO A 103 28.02 -11.42 -23.00
N ALA A 104 28.21 -11.99 -21.80
CA ALA A 104 27.19 -12.11 -20.74
C ALA A 104 26.67 -10.79 -20.12
N SER A 105 27.25 -9.62 -20.43
CA SER A 105 26.70 -8.32 -20.03
C SER A 105 25.56 -7.84 -20.92
N ASP A 106 25.38 -8.45 -22.09
CA ASP A 106 24.37 -8.06 -23.09
C ASP A 106 23.09 -8.92 -23.01
N SER A 107 23.05 -9.93 -22.15
CA SER A 107 21.88 -10.80 -21.95
C SER A 107 20.75 -10.13 -21.16
N SER A 108 21.06 -9.18 -20.28
CA SER A 108 20.08 -8.40 -19.52
C SER A 108 19.36 -7.35 -20.38
N ALA A 109 20.07 -6.73 -21.34
CA ALA A 109 19.48 -5.83 -22.32
C ALA A 109 18.55 -6.58 -23.29
N LEU A 110 18.93 -7.77 -23.72
CA LEU A 110 18.10 -8.64 -24.57
C LEU A 110 16.88 -9.22 -23.82
N ALA A 111 17.00 -9.52 -22.53
CA ALA A 111 15.87 -9.90 -21.68
C ALA A 111 14.85 -8.76 -21.54
N SER A 112 15.35 -7.51 -21.40
CA SER A 112 14.52 -6.30 -21.34
C SER A 112 13.83 -6.00 -22.67
N LEU A 113 14.49 -6.25 -23.81
CA LEU A 113 13.87 -6.11 -25.14
C LEU A 113 12.83 -7.21 -25.43
N SER A 114 13.04 -8.42 -24.89
CA SER A 114 12.11 -9.53 -25.03
C SER A 114 10.84 -9.34 -24.20
N SER A 115 10.95 -8.73 -23.01
CA SER A 115 9.80 -8.37 -22.18
C SER A 115 8.99 -7.22 -22.79
N VAL A 116 9.65 -6.24 -23.42
CA VAL A 116 8.97 -5.18 -24.18
C VAL A 116 8.23 -5.76 -25.40
N ALA A 117 8.83 -6.69 -26.15
CA ALA A 117 8.18 -7.34 -27.28
C ALA A 117 6.96 -8.19 -26.86
N ALA A 118 7.03 -8.88 -25.72
CA ALA A 118 5.90 -9.62 -25.16
C ALA A 118 4.74 -8.69 -24.74
N SER A 119 5.07 -7.53 -24.17
CA SER A 119 4.10 -6.51 -23.74
C SER A 119 3.36 -5.88 -24.94
N ILE A 120 4.06 -5.66 -26.06
CA ILE A 120 3.47 -5.16 -27.31
C ILE A 120 2.53 -6.19 -27.95
N SER A 121 2.90 -7.48 -27.93
CA SER A 121 2.09 -8.57 -28.48
C SER A 121 0.79 -8.80 -27.69
N SER A 122 0.86 -8.63 -26.37
CA SER A 122 -0.28 -8.65 -25.45
C SER A 122 -1.26 -7.50 -25.75
N ALA A 123 -0.76 -6.26 -25.85
CA ALA A 123 -1.59 -5.09 -26.17
C ALA A 123 -2.32 -5.21 -27.53
N TYR A 124 -1.71 -5.84 -28.52
CA TYR A 124 -2.33 -6.13 -29.82
C TYR A 124 -3.52 -7.11 -29.71
N HIS A 125 -3.43 -8.13 -28.86
CA HIS A 125 -4.52 -9.10 -28.65
C HIS A 125 -5.73 -8.44 -27.98
N SER A 126 -5.49 -7.55 -27.02
CA SER A 126 -6.53 -6.77 -26.34
C SER A 126 -7.26 -5.81 -27.30
N PHE A 127 -6.52 -5.18 -28.22
CA PHE A 127 -7.11 -4.28 -29.23
C PHE A 127 -7.96 -5.01 -30.28
N SER A 128 -7.51 -6.19 -30.74
CA SER A 128 -8.22 -7.01 -31.74
C SER A 128 -9.56 -7.54 -31.21
N ALA A 129 -9.60 -7.96 -29.94
CA ALA A 129 -10.82 -8.45 -29.28
C ALA A 129 -11.92 -7.38 -29.21
N ALA A 130 -11.57 -6.11 -28.99
CA ALA A 130 -12.50 -5.00 -28.84
C ALA A 130 -13.22 -4.56 -30.14
N THR A 131 -12.82 -5.06 -31.31
CA THR A 131 -13.35 -4.62 -32.61
C THR A 131 -14.30 -5.62 -33.29
N THR A 132 -14.64 -6.73 -32.64
CA THR A 132 -15.58 -7.72 -33.19
C THR A 132 -17.03 -7.46 -32.74
N PRO A 133 -18.04 -7.40 -33.65
CA PRO A 133 -19.42 -7.10 -33.26
C PRO A 133 -20.17 -8.37 -32.79
N SER A 134 -20.74 -8.34 -31.59
CA SER A 134 -21.74 -9.33 -31.15
C SER A 134 -23.15 -8.88 -31.55
N SER A 135 -23.92 -9.81 -32.12
CA SER A 135 -25.25 -9.54 -32.69
C SER A 135 -26.36 -10.08 -31.78
N SER A 136 -27.01 -9.20 -31.02
CA SER A 136 -28.31 -9.50 -30.37
C SER A 136 -29.04 -8.23 -29.92
N LEU A 137 -30.01 -7.78 -30.72
CA LEU A 137 -30.99 -6.76 -30.36
C LEU A 137 -32.31 -7.43 -29.93
N ILE A 138 -32.87 -7.04 -28.78
CA ILE A 138 -34.26 -7.33 -28.36
C ILE A 138 -34.97 -6.00 -28.05
N PRO A 139 -36.22 -5.77 -28.52
CA PRO A 139 -36.84 -4.44 -28.51
C PRO A 139 -37.60 -4.11 -27.22
N LEU A 140 -37.43 -2.87 -26.73
CA LEU A 140 -38.24 -2.26 -25.67
C LEU A 140 -39.58 -1.77 -26.23
N THR A 141 -40.67 -2.14 -25.56
CA THR A 141 -42.02 -1.61 -25.83
C THR A 141 -42.38 -0.52 -24.82
N SER A 142 -42.86 0.60 -25.34
CA SER A 142 -43.29 1.79 -24.61
C SER A 142 -44.69 1.61 -24.01
N SER A 143 -44.90 2.06 -22.77
CA SER A 143 -46.23 2.49 -22.33
C SER A 143 -46.15 3.82 -21.56
N SER A 144 -46.78 4.82 -22.16
CA SER A 144 -47.00 6.16 -21.64
C SER A 144 -48.24 6.20 -20.74
N THR A 145 -48.15 6.80 -19.56
CA THR A 145 -49.30 7.48 -18.96
C THR A 145 -48.89 8.82 -18.36
N SER A 146 -49.62 9.83 -18.81
CA SER A 146 -49.54 11.24 -18.44
C SER A 146 -50.46 11.56 -17.27
N ALA A 147 -50.03 12.38 -16.31
CA ALA A 147 -50.95 13.25 -15.55
C ALA A 147 -50.22 14.46 -14.89
N THR A 148 -50.35 15.59 -15.57
CA THR A 148 -50.69 16.94 -15.06
C THR A 148 -49.94 17.57 -13.88
N ALA A 149 -49.28 18.68 -14.22
CA ALA A 149 -48.80 19.72 -13.32
C ALA A 149 -49.93 20.64 -12.80
N SER A 150 -49.79 21.12 -11.56
CA SER A 150 -50.44 22.34 -11.07
C SER A 150 -49.58 23.01 -9.99
N THR A 151 -49.23 24.28 -10.21
CA THR A 151 -48.67 25.24 -9.25
C THR A 151 -49.58 26.47 -9.19
N PRO A 152 -49.36 27.48 -8.32
CA PRO A 152 -49.10 27.42 -6.88
C PRO A 152 -50.09 28.34 -6.10
N ALA A 153 -50.13 28.24 -4.76
CA ALA A 153 -50.78 29.26 -3.92
C ALA A 153 -49.94 29.59 -2.69
N SER A 154 -49.78 30.90 -2.50
CA SER A 154 -49.02 31.63 -1.49
C SER A 154 -49.58 31.58 -0.07
N GLY A 155 -48.69 31.56 0.93
CA GLY A 155 -48.98 31.92 2.32
C GLY A 155 -47.69 32.15 3.12
N SER A 156 -47.44 33.41 3.50
CA SER A 156 -46.26 33.88 4.27
C SER A 156 -46.47 33.73 5.81
N PRO A 157 -45.56 34.25 6.68
CA PRO A 157 -44.57 33.46 7.41
C PRO A 157 -44.80 33.44 8.93
N VAL A 158 -44.18 32.51 9.64
CA VAL A 158 -44.11 32.51 11.12
C VAL A 158 -42.68 32.76 11.57
N SER A 159 -42.55 33.83 12.36
CA SER A 159 -41.34 34.41 12.91
C SER A 159 -40.71 33.54 14.00
N ALA A 160 -39.40 33.28 13.91
CA ALA A 160 -38.59 32.75 15.01
C ALA A 160 -37.78 33.89 15.66
N ASN A 161 -38.00 34.07 16.96
CA ASN A 161 -37.30 35.02 17.81
C ASN A 161 -35.82 34.64 17.96
N THR A 162 -34.93 35.56 17.59
CA THR A 162 -33.51 35.55 17.94
C THR A 162 -33.32 36.06 19.38
N THR A 163 -32.84 35.20 20.28
CA THR A 163 -32.20 35.63 21.53
C THR A 163 -30.69 35.50 21.38
N SER A 164 -30.02 36.63 21.25
CA SER A 164 -28.56 36.76 21.29
C SER A 164 -28.05 36.48 22.71
N ALA A 165 -27.25 35.43 22.87
CA ALA A 165 -26.36 35.26 24.02
C ALA A 165 -24.94 35.48 23.53
N SER A 166 -24.32 36.55 24.01
CA SER A 166 -22.92 36.90 23.76
C SER A 166 -22.01 35.87 24.43
N ILE A 167 -21.37 35.02 23.63
CA ILE A 167 -20.24 34.19 24.07
C ILE A 167 -19.00 35.08 24.00
N MET A 168 -18.37 35.31 25.16
CA MET A 168 -17.09 35.99 25.25
C MET A 168 -16.05 35.18 24.47
N ALA A 169 -15.40 35.83 23.51
CA ALA A 169 -14.19 35.31 22.89
C ALA A 169 -13.14 35.10 23.99
N PRO A 170 -12.49 33.93 24.08
CA PRO A 170 -11.33 33.80 24.92
C PRO A 170 -10.23 34.68 24.31
N THR A 171 -9.76 35.63 25.09
CA THR A 171 -8.53 36.37 24.79
C THR A 171 -7.41 35.35 24.66
N ALA A 172 -6.97 35.09 23.43
CA ALA A 172 -5.70 34.42 23.17
C ALA A 172 -4.60 35.28 23.80
N THR A 173 -4.12 34.89 24.98
CA THR A 173 -2.81 35.29 25.43
C THR A 173 -1.83 34.70 24.43
N ALA A 174 -1.25 35.55 23.60
CA ALA A 174 -0.11 35.21 22.77
C ALA A 174 0.95 34.56 23.68
N VAL A 175 1.10 33.24 23.55
CA VAL A 175 2.32 32.58 23.98
C VAL A 175 3.40 33.21 23.12
N SER A 176 4.38 33.85 23.76
CA SER A 176 5.54 34.35 23.05
C SER A 176 6.15 33.16 22.30
N ASN A 177 6.15 33.21 20.96
CA ASN A 177 7.07 32.43 20.16
C ASN A 177 8.46 32.68 20.75
N GLY A 178 8.96 31.71 21.52
CA GLY A 178 10.37 31.66 21.83
C GLY A 178 11.05 31.55 20.48
N THR A 179 11.72 32.62 20.05
CA THR A 179 12.76 32.52 19.03
C THR A 179 13.63 31.33 19.42
N LEU A 180 13.66 30.29 18.58
CA LEU A 180 14.66 29.24 18.65
C LEU A 180 16.01 29.93 18.86
N ASN A 181 16.77 29.44 19.83
CA ASN A 181 18.09 29.98 20.13
C ASN A 181 18.88 30.00 18.80
N SER A 182 19.35 31.16 18.36
CA SER A 182 19.94 31.38 17.03
C SER A 182 21.21 30.55 16.76
N ASP A 183 21.66 29.76 17.74
CA ASP A 183 22.82 28.88 17.64
C ASP A 183 22.51 27.57 16.89
N PHE A 184 21.27 27.05 16.95
CA PHE A 184 20.93 25.71 16.42
C PHE A 184 20.52 25.69 14.95
N THR A 185 20.26 26.85 14.34
CA THR A 185 19.90 27.00 12.92
C THR A 185 21.14 27.21 12.03
N SER A 186 22.34 26.89 12.51
CA SER A 186 23.61 27.12 11.81
C SER A 186 24.23 25.81 11.33
N ASP A 187 24.73 25.78 10.09
CA ASP A 187 25.48 24.64 9.53
C ASP A 187 26.65 24.19 10.43
N SER A 188 27.23 25.14 11.19
CA SER A 188 28.28 24.87 12.17
C SER A 188 27.82 24.06 13.38
N ALA A 189 26.58 24.23 13.84
CA ALA A 189 26.04 23.46 14.96
C ALA A 189 25.86 21.99 14.56
N CYS A 190 25.26 21.75 13.39
CA CYS A 190 25.06 20.40 12.87
C CYS A 190 26.40 19.67 12.62
N SER A 191 27.32 20.29 11.89
CA SER A 191 28.61 19.65 11.54
C SER A 191 29.49 19.29 12.74
N SER A 192 29.33 19.97 13.88
CA SER A 192 30.06 19.66 15.12
C SER A 192 29.37 18.62 16.01
N LEU A 193 28.09 18.34 15.78
CA LEU A 193 27.23 17.55 16.67
C LEU A 193 27.80 16.15 16.95
N CYS A 194 28.17 15.41 15.91
CA CYS A 194 28.65 14.02 16.02
C CYS A 194 29.83 13.86 16.98
N SER A 195 30.71 14.88 17.07
CA SER A 195 31.87 14.85 17.96
C SER A 195 31.53 15.10 19.44
N SER A 196 30.31 15.55 19.71
CA SER A 196 29.82 15.95 21.04
C SER A 196 28.71 15.08 21.59
N LEU A 197 28.09 14.24 20.74
CA LEU A 197 27.01 13.34 21.14
C LEU A 197 27.48 12.37 22.22
N THR A 198 26.63 12.25 23.23
CA THR A 198 26.75 11.28 24.31
C THR A 198 25.45 10.48 24.40
N PHE A 199 25.54 9.22 24.76
CA PHE A 199 24.40 8.30 24.78
C PHE A 199 24.32 7.60 26.13
N SER A 200 23.16 7.01 26.43
CA SER A 200 23.00 6.10 27.57
C SER A 200 24.10 5.04 27.60
N SER A 201 24.57 4.67 28.80
CA SER A 201 25.67 3.70 28.98
C SER A 201 25.38 2.31 28.43
N ASP A 202 24.11 2.02 28.19
CA ASP A 202 23.63 0.71 27.76
C ASP A 202 23.57 0.57 26.23
N LEU A 203 23.77 1.66 25.49
CA LEU A 203 23.80 1.68 24.02
C LEU A 203 25.23 1.92 23.50
N GLU A 204 25.71 1.06 22.60
CA GLU A 204 26.99 1.24 21.92
C GLU A 204 26.79 1.96 20.58
N VAL A 205 26.54 3.27 20.65
CA VAL A 205 26.25 4.11 19.49
C VAL A 205 27.52 4.74 18.93
N THR A 206 27.70 4.67 17.61
CA THR A 206 28.78 5.36 16.89
C THR A 206 28.20 6.28 15.82
N PRO A 207 28.19 7.62 16.04
CA PRO A 207 27.80 8.60 15.03
C PRO A 207 28.87 8.74 13.93
N TYR A 208 28.45 8.88 12.68
CA TYR A 208 29.38 8.99 11.54
C TYR A 208 29.24 10.29 10.76
N ILE A 209 28.00 10.67 10.42
CA ILE A 209 27.72 11.85 9.59
C ILE A 209 26.78 12.76 10.38
N CYS A 210 27.17 14.02 10.52
CA CYS A 210 26.29 15.08 10.96
C CYS A 210 26.44 16.22 9.95
N GLU A 211 25.45 16.40 9.09
CA GLU A 211 25.53 17.32 7.96
C GLU A 211 24.24 18.11 7.79
N SER A 212 24.38 19.41 7.52
CA SER A 212 23.26 20.32 7.30
C SER A 212 22.91 20.33 5.81
N TYR A 213 21.64 20.13 5.52
CA TYR A 213 21.06 20.19 4.19
C TYR A 213 19.99 21.28 4.17
N PRO A 214 20.13 22.35 3.37
CA PRO A 214 19.10 23.37 3.29
C PRO A 214 17.88 22.88 2.49
N ALA A 215 16.76 23.59 2.62
CA ALA A 215 15.56 23.27 1.86
C ALA A 215 15.82 23.24 0.34
N ASN A 216 15.08 22.39 -0.37
CA ASN A 216 15.17 22.17 -1.82
C ASN A 216 16.53 21.68 -2.29
N THR A 217 17.26 20.97 -1.42
CA THR A 217 18.47 20.26 -1.79
C THR A 217 18.28 18.75 -1.75
N ASN A 218 19.19 18.07 -2.42
CA ASN A 218 19.22 16.62 -2.52
C ASN A 218 20.10 16.04 -1.43
N ILE A 219 19.56 15.10 -0.65
CA ILE A 219 20.35 14.18 0.16
C ILE A 219 20.68 12.97 -0.73
N THR A 220 21.97 12.72 -0.96
CA THR A 220 22.41 11.49 -1.60
C THR A 220 22.57 10.39 -0.55
N ILE A 221 21.89 9.27 -0.76
CA ILE A 221 22.01 8.07 0.06
C ILE A 221 23.23 7.29 -0.42
N THR A 222 24.03 6.80 0.51
CA THR A 222 25.33 6.14 0.23
C THR A 222 25.54 4.91 1.11
N GLY A 223 26.50 4.07 0.76
CA GLY A 223 26.85 2.88 1.54
C GLY A 223 25.79 1.78 1.40
N GLY A 224 25.68 0.94 2.44
CA GLY A 224 24.88 -0.29 2.37
C GLY A 224 23.42 -0.08 1.96
N GLN A 225 22.80 1.03 2.37
CA GLN A 225 21.44 1.41 1.98
C GLN A 225 21.31 1.68 0.47
N ALA A 226 22.31 2.32 -0.14
CA ALA A 226 22.33 2.55 -1.58
C ALA A 226 22.68 1.26 -2.35
N ASP A 227 23.54 0.41 -1.78
CA ASP A 227 23.99 -0.85 -2.41
C ASP A 227 22.84 -1.85 -2.62
N VAL A 228 21.80 -1.80 -1.77
CA VAL A 228 20.58 -2.63 -1.88
C VAL A 228 19.37 -1.85 -2.42
N ALA A 229 19.59 -0.65 -2.98
CA ALA A 229 18.57 0.19 -3.60
C ALA A 229 17.43 0.67 -2.68
N CYS A 230 17.67 0.79 -1.36
CA CYS A 230 16.71 1.42 -0.43
C CYS A 230 16.52 2.92 -0.66
N GLY A 231 17.43 3.56 -1.39
CA GLY A 231 17.35 4.98 -1.71
C GLY A 231 18.56 5.42 -2.52
N SER A 232 18.38 6.46 -3.34
CA SER A 232 19.47 7.03 -4.13
C SER A 232 19.63 8.52 -3.86
N THR A 233 18.59 9.30 -4.12
CA THR A 233 18.58 10.74 -3.89
C THR A 233 17.20 11.19 -3.47
N ILE A 234 17.14 11.91 -2.36
CA ILE A 234 15.89 12.41 -1.76
C ILE A 234 15.91 13.93 -1.82
N LEU A 235 14.88 14.52 -2.43
CA LEU A 235 14.72 15.97 -2.50
C LEU A 235 13.98 16.45 -1.24
N LEU A 236 14.58 17.36 -0.49
CA LEU A 236 13.94 18.00 0.66
C LEU A 236 12.96 19.11 0.22
N SER A 237 11.70 18.77 -0.04
CA SER A 237 10.68 19.76 -0.43
C SER A 237 10.05 20.48 0.77
N GLY A 238 10.29 19.98 1.99
CA GLY A 238 9.63 20.40 3.22
C GLY A 238 10.43 21.30 4.16
N GLY A 239 11.67 21.68 3.87
CA GLY A 239 12.54 22.48 4.75
C GLY A 239 13.95 21.91 4.88
N GLY A 240 14.90 22.69 5.39
CA GLY A 240 16.25 22.19 5.70
C GLY A 240 16.29 21.29 6.94
N VAL A 241 17.24 20.35 6.94
CA VAL A 241 17.47 19.41 8.05
C VAL A 241 18.95 19.32 8.42
N CYS A 242 19.23 19.06 9.70
CA CYS A 242 20.48 18.44 10.12
C CYS A 242 20.30 16.92 10.09
N ARG A 243 20.99 16.26 9.17
CA ARG A 243 21.02 14.80 9.03
C ARG A 243 22.10 14.23 9.94
N VAL A 244 21.71 13.32 10.82
CA VAL A 244 22.61 12.56 11.69
C VAL A 244 22.51 11.08 11.31
N THR A 245 23.63 10.44 10.98
CA THR A 245 23.70 9.00 10.75
C THR A 245 24.58 8.35 11.80
N PHE A 246 24.21 7.15 12.23
CA PHE A 246 24.90 6.39 13.27
C PHE A 246 24.72 4.89 13.05
N SER A 247 25.51 4.10 13.76
CA SER A 247 25.20 2.70 13.99
C SER A 247 25.14 2.38 15.46
N ILE A 248 24.43 1.32 15.81
CA ILE A 248 24.37 0.75 17.15
C ILE A 248 24.82 -0.70 17.08
N THR A 249 25.79 -1.09 17.90
CA THR A 249 26.10 -2.51 18.11
C THR A 249 25.01 -3.09 19.01
N THR A 250 24.12 -3.90 18.43
CA THR A 250 22.93 -4.47 19.10
C THR A 250 23.24 -5.82 19.76
N SER A 251 24.24 -6.54 19.25
CA SER A 251 24.70 -7.81 19.81
C SER A 251 26.16 -8.12 19.46
N PHE A 252 26.63 -9.32 19.83
CA PHE A 252 27.95 -9.81 19.41
C PHE A 252 28.03 -10.14 17.92
N ALA A 253 26.90 -10.25 17.23
CA ALA A 253 26.79 -10.72 15.84
C ALA A 253 25.97 -9.79 14.93
N SER A 254 25.47 -8.67 15.44
CA SER A 254 24.60 -7.76 14.68
C SER A 254 24.77 -6.30 15.11
N SER A 255 24.35 -5.41 14.21
CA SER A 255 24.37 -3.97 14.39
C SER A 255 23.33 -3.32 13.49
N THR A 256 22.72 -2.23 13.92
CA THR A 256 21.80 -1.45 13.09
C THR A 256 22.41 -0.15 12.62
N TYR A 257 22.02 0.28 11.42
CA TYR A 257 22.21 1.63 10.89
C TYR A 257 20.95 2.45 11.14
N GLY A 258 21.12 3.67 11.64
CA GLY A 258 20.02 4.59 11.87
C GLY A 258 20.32 6.01 11.42
N GLU A 259 19.25 6.76 11.15
CA GLU A 259 19.27 8.17 10.81
C GLU A 259 18.28 8.98 11.65
N VAL A 260 18.67 10.22 11.97
CA VAL A 260 17.78 11.25 12.49
C VAL A 260 17.84 12.46 11.57
N TRP A 261 16.69 12.91 11.07
CA TRP A 261 16.57 14.16 10.32
C TRP A 261 15.91 15.21 11.21
N LEU A 262 16.68 16.25 11.55
CA LEU A 262 16.33 17.29 12.52
C LEU A 262 16.00 18.59 11.76
N PRO A 263 14.73 19.04 11.69
CA PRO A 263 14.40 20.31 11.06
C PRO A 263 15.18 21.48 11.66
N ASN A 264 16.00 22.16 10.84
CA ASN A 264 16.97 23.17 11.31
C ASN A 264 16.74 24.58 10.74
N GLU A 265 15.69 24.75 9.94
CA GLU A 265 15.31 26.04 9.35
C GLU A 265 14.03 26.60 9.97
N ASN A 266 13.92 27.93 10.03
CA ASN A 266 12.74 28.59 10.60
C ASN A 266 11.46 28.40 9.76
N THR A 267 11.59 28.10 8.47
CA THR A 267 10.45 27.85 7.56
C THR A 267 9.72 26.56 7.90
N THR A 268 10.44 25.59 8.48
CA THR A 268 9.91 24.31 8.95
C THR A 268 10.56 24.01 10.30
N ALA A 269 10.29 24.87 11.27
CA ALA A 269 10.88 24.74 12.59
C ALA A 269 10.40 23.44 13.26
N TRP A 270 11.31 22.80 14.01
CA TRP A 270 10.95 21.65 14.83
C TRP A 270 9.79 22.00 15.77
N ASN A 271 8.74 21.19 15.71
CA ASN A 271 7.49 21.43 16.41
C ASN A 271 7.46 20.83 17.84
N GLY A 272 8.60 20.33 18.32
CA GLY A 272 8.72 19.66 19.62
C GLY A 272 8.46 18.16 19.59
N ARG A 273 8.15 17.58 18.42
CA ARG A 273 7.75 16.16 18.28
C ARG A 273 8.82 15.33 17.57
N THR A 274 8.92 14.06 17.93
CA THR A 274 9.69 13.07 17.17
C THR A 274 8.75 12.08 16.52
N ILE A 275 9.13 11.51 15.38
CA ILE A 275 8.40 10.41 14.77
C ILE A 275 9.35 9.40 14.16
N SER A 276 9.14 8.12 14.45
CA SER A 276 9.88 7.03 13.84
C SER A 276 9.11 6.44 12.66
N THR A 277 9.81 6.18 11.57
CA THR A 277 9.31 5.42 10.41
C THR A 277 9.55 3.92 10.61
N ASP A 278 9.46 3.16 9.52
CA ASP A 278 9.45 1.71 9.48
C ASP A 278 10.34 1.06 8.41
N ASN A 279 10.10 -0.24 8.20
CA ASN A 279 10.69 -1.15 7.21
C ASN A 279 9.55 -1.91 6.50
N GLY A 280 9.84 -2.54 5.36
CA GLY A 280 8.86 -3.31 4.57
C GLY A 280 9.31 -4.73 4.22
N GLY A 281 8.38 -5.70 4.21
CA GLY A 281 8.73 -7.11 3.98
C GLY A 281 9.86 -7.59 4.91
N LEU A 282 10.84 -8.30 4.37
CA LEU A 282 12.07 -8.69 5.10
C LEU A 282 13.22 -7.71 4.88
N ASP A 283 12.94 -6.47 4.46
CA ASP A 283 14.00 -5.52 4.14
C ASP A 283 14.78 -5.05 5.37
N GLY A 284 15.92 -4.42 5.06
CA GLY A 284 16.63 -3.56 5.97
C GLY A 284 16.75 -2.16 5.38
N CYS A 285 15.63 -1.56 4.98
CA CYS A 285 15.60 -0.26 4.33
C CYS A 285 15.06 0.84 5.24
N VAL A 286 15.79 1.96 5.31
CA VAL A 286 15.28 3.19 5.90
C VAL A 286 14.24 3.80 4.95
N ALA A 287 13.05 4.10 5.47
CA ALA A 287 11.96 4.76 4.72
C ALA A 287 12.23 6.27 4.52
N TYR A 288 13.17 6.60 3.64
CA TYR A 288 13.63 7.99 3.45
C TYR A 288 12.55 8.95 2.94
N ASP A 289 11.66 8.49 2.06
CA ASP A 289 10.58 9.33 1.54
C ASP A 289 9.57 9.69 2.64
N ASP A 290 9.31 8.77 3.57
CA ASP A 290 8.49 9.06 4.75
C ASP A 290 9.23 9.99 5.72
N MET A 291 10.54 9.80 5.95
CA MET A 291 11.31 10.76 6.75
C MET A 291 11.27 12.17 6.15
N GLN A 292 11.34 12.29 4.82
CA GLN A 292 11.19 13.56 4.12
C GLN A 292 9.82 14.18 4.38
N TYR A 293 8.76 13.40 4.18
CA TYR A 293 7.38 13.84 4.39
C TYR A 293 7.16 14.33 5.83
N LEU A 294 7.62 13.55 6.81
CA LEU A 294 7.43 13.81 8.23
C LEU A 294 8.27 14.99 8.74
N THR A 295 9.50 15.15 8.25
CA THR A 295 10.27 16.37 8.53
C THR A 295 9.62 17.61 7.93
N GLY A 296 8.96 17.49 6.77
CA GLY A 296 8.12 18.53 6.18
C GLY A 296 6.93 18.95 7.05
N LEU A 297 6.45 18.06 7.94
CA LEU A 297 5.43 18.37 8.96
C LEU A 297 6.05 18.92 10.26
N GLY A 298 7.36 19.14 10.29
CA GLY A 298 8.10 19.73 11.42
C GLY A 298 8.52 18.74 12.51
N PHE A 299 8.40 17.43 12.28
CA PHE A 299 8.90 16.43 13.21
C PHE A 299 10.42 16.25 13.08
N ALA A 300 11.09 15.88 14.16
CA ALA A 300 12.37 15.20 14.05
C ALA A 300 12.09 13.73 13.67
N ALA A 301 12.43 13.35 12.43
CA ALA A 301 12.10 12.03 11.89
C ALA A 301 13.25 11.04 12.10
N PHE A 302 12.93 9.81 12.51
CA PHE A 302 13.89 8.73 12.75
C PHE A 302 13.63 7.60 11.76
N GLY A 303 14.69 6.95 11.29
CA GLY A 303 14.60 5.73 10.50
C GLY A 303 15.79 4.83 10.78
N ASP A 304 15.59 3.51 10.67
CA ASP A 304 16.63 2.50 10.82
C ASP A 304 16.45 1.37 9.82
N ASN A 305 17.48 0.55 9.70
CA ASN A 305 17.55 -0.52 8.72
C ASN A 305 17.17 -1.91 9.27
N GLY A 306 16.51 -2.02 10.43
CA GLY A 306 16.14 -3.34 10.98
C GLY A 306 17.33 -4.28 11.23
N GLY A 307 18.56 -3.76 11.38
CA GLY A 307 19.77 -4.55 11.69
C GLY A 307 20.52 -5.13 10.48
N HIS A 308 20.09 -4.86 9.24
CA HIS A 308 20.74 -5.37 8.04
C HIS A 308 20.47 -4.49 6.81
N ASN A 309 21.04 -4.80 5.65
CA ASN A 309 20.72 -4.12 4.40
C ASN A 309 20.31 -5.19 3.39
N SER A 310 19.05 -5.18 2.99
CA SER A 310 18.45 -6.12 2.05
C SER A 310 17.21 -5.48 1.42
N SER A 311 16.70 -6.09 0.35
CA SER A 311 15.39 -5.76 -0.20
C SER A 311 14.27 -6.48 0.57
N ALA A 312 13.01 -6.09 0.34
CA ALA A 312 11.84 -6.69 0.98
C ALA A 312 11.68 -8.20 0.75
N TYR A 313 12.36 -8.75 -0.26
CA TYR A 313 12.31 -10.16 -0.65
C TYR A 313 13.66 -10.88 -0.48
N ASP A 314 14.52 -10.38 0.40
CA ASP A 314 15.82 -10.98 0.70
C ASP A 314 16.01 -11.15 2.21
N GLY A 315 15.67 -12.35 2.71
CA GLY A 315 15.83 -12.74 4.11
C GLY A 315 17.18 -13.39 4.43
N THR A 316 18.17 -13.31 3.54
CA THR A 316 19.46 -14.01 3.72
C THR A 316 20.21 -13.59 4.98
N ALA A 317 19.96 -12.37 5.48
CA ALA A 317 20.52 -11.87 6.73
C ALA A 317 20.16 -12.72 7.96
N PHE A 318 19.04 -13.45 7.93
CA PHE A 318 18.60 -14.32 9.02
C PHE A 318 19.32 -15.67 9.05
N SER A 319 20.00 -16.05 7.96
CA SER A 319 20.70 -17.32 7.85
C SER A 319 21.75 -17.46 8.94
N ASN A 320 21.61 -18.50 9.77
CA ASN A 320 22.47 -18.77 10.92
C ASN A 320 22.59 -17.59 11.91
N ASN A 321 21.64 -16.65 11.92
CA ASN A 321 21.76 -15.40 12.67
C ASN A 321 20.43 -14.92 13.25
N ASN A 322 20.06 -15.49 14.40
CA ASN A 322 18.87 -15.03 15.12
C ASN A 322 19.00 -13.60 15.67
N GLU A 323 20.23 -13.10 15.88
CA GLU A 323 20.41 -11.72 16.33
C GLU A 323 19.94 -10.71 15.27
N ALA A 324 20.06 -11.04 13.97
CA ALA A 324 19.47 -10.25 12.89
C ALA A 324 17.95 -10.32 12.87
N VAL A 325 17.35 -11.48 13.20
CA VAL A 325 15.89 -11.61 13.36
C VAL A 325 15.42 -10.73 14.51
N LEU A 326 16.06 -10.79 15.68
CA LEU A 326 15.70 -9.95 16.83
C LEU A 326 15.83 -8.45 16.53
N ASP A 327 16.85 -8.06 15.76
CA ASP A 327 17.02 -6.67 15.31
C ASP A 327 15.87 -6.23 14.41
N TRP A 328 15.51 -7.03 13.41
CA TRP A 328 14.44 -6.74 12.46
C TRP A 328 13.06 -6.70 13.14
N VAL A 329 12.80 -7.60 14.10
CA VAL A 329 11.52 -7.65 14.82
C VAL A 329 11.33 -6.44 15.74
N TYR A 330 12.34 -6.06 16.53
CA TYR A 330 12.14 -4.98 17.51
C TYR A 330 13.41 -4.23 17.91
N ARG A 331 14.56 -4.89 18.04
CA ARG A 331 15.68 -4.35 18.81
C ARG A 331 16.35 -3.17 18.11
N ALA A 332 16.52 -3.24 16.78
CA ALA A 332 17.08 -2.13 16.01
C ALA A 332 16.23 -0.86 16.14
N ARG A 333 14.90 -1.00 16.02
CA ARG A 333 13.93 0.09 16.17
C ARG A 333 13.97 0.68 17.57
N HIS A 334 13.82 -0.16 18.59
CA HIS A 334 13.82 0.29 19.98
C HIS A 334 15.10 1.08 20.31
N GLU A 335 16.27 0.52 20.02
CA GLU A 335 17.55 1.17 20.33
C GLU A 335 17.77 2.44 19.50
N SER A 336 17.36 2.46 18.22
CA SER A 336 17.46 3.64 17.37
C SER A 336 16.55 4.77 17.84
N VAL A 337 15.36 4.46 18.35
CA VAL A 337 14.45 5.44 18.97
C VAL A 337 15.06 6.05 20.22
N GLN A 338 15.67 5.23 21.09
CA GLN A 338 16.33 5.70 22.30
C GLN A 338 17.54 6.61 21.97
N ALA A 339 18.39 6.18 21.03
CA ALA A 339 19.52 6.99 20.54
C ALA A 339 19.03 8.28 19.86
N GLY A 340 17.95 8.22 19.08
CA GLY A 340 17.35 9.36 18.40
C GLY A 340 16.83 10.41 19.38
N LYS A 341 16.19 10.00 20.48
CA LYS A 341 15.75 10.90 21.56
C LYS A 341 16.94 11.61 22.24
N ASP A 342 18.05 10.90 22.46
CA ASP A 342 19.29 11.49 22.98
C ASP A 342 19.89 12.53 22.01
N ILE A 343 19.88 12.25 20.70
CA ILE A 343 20.33 13.17 19.65
C ILE A 343 19.45 14.44 19.63
N VAL A 344 18.13 14.27 19.64
CA VAL A 344 17.16 15.38 19.67
C VAL A 344 17.38 16.27 20.89
N ASN A 345 17.53 15.66 22.07
CA ASN A 345 17.76 16.41 23.31
C ASN A 345 19.05 17.24 23.27
N GLN A 346 20.13 16.67 22.75
CA GLN A 346 21.42 17.36 22.64
C GLN A 346 21.44 18.42 21.53
N PHE A 347 20.74 18.18 20.42
CA PHE A 347 20.68 19.14 19.33
C PHE A 347 19.79 20.34 19.64
N TYR A 348 18.59 20.15 20.18
CA TYR A 348 17.67 21.26 20.49
C TYR A 348 17.84 21.82 21.91
N GLY A 349 18.65 21.17 22.75
CA GLY A 349 18.84 21.53 24.16
C GLY A 349 17.63 21.23 25.06
N LYS A 350 16.65 20.48 24.56
CA LYS A 350 15.49 19.97 25.30
C LYS A 350 15.00 18.65 24.68
N PRO A 351 14.42 17.73 25.48
CA PRO A 351 13.78 16.54 24.94
C PRO A 351 12.54 16.89 24.12
N GLN A 352 12.07 15.93 23.33
CA GLN A 352 10.77 16.01 22.68
C GLN A 352 9.64 16.11 23.71
N ASP A 353 8.58 16.84 23.34
CA ASP A 353 7.35 16.95 24.12
C ASP A 353 6.48 15.70 23.94
N TYR A 354 6.48 15.12 22.72
CA TYR A 354 5.79 13.88 22.35
C TYR A 354 6.58 13.06 21.34
N ALA A 355 6.46 11.73 21.41
CA ALA A 355 7.07 10.79 20.46
C ALA A 355 5.99 9.99 19.71
N TYR A 356 6.16 9.84 18.40
CA TYR A 356 5.20 9.17 17.54
C TYR A 356 5.86 8.05 16.73
N TYR A 357 5.03 7.15 16.20
CA TYR A 357 5.43 6.11 15.26
C TYR A 357 4.46 6.08 14.08
N ILE A 358 4.98 5.85 12.89
CA ILE A 358 4.17 5.50 11.72
C ILE A 358 4.81 4.35 10.98
N GLY A 359 3.99 3.35 10.65
CA GLY A 359 4.41 2.28 9.76
C GLY A 359 3.26 1.46 9.20
N CYS A 360 3.53 0.77 8.10
CA CYS A 360 2.60 -0.09 7.38
C CYS A 360 3.25 -1.44 7.03
N SER A 361 2.47 -2.50 6.85
CA SER A 361 3.00 -3.85 6.55
C SER A 361 3.86 -4.39 7.71
N THR A 362 5.12 -4.79 7.46
CA THR A 362 6.13 -5.06 8.49
C THR A 362 6.24 -3.91 9.49
N GLY A 363 6.17 -2.65 9.05
CA GLY A 363 6.11 -1.51 9.96
C GLY A 363 4.87 -1.49 10.85
N GLY A 364 3.72 -1.91 10.33
CA GLY A 364 2.53 -2.10 11.16
C GLY A 364 2.77 -3.16 12.25
N GLN A 365 3.46 -4.26 11.91
CA GLN A 365 3.87 -5.31 12.85
C GLN A 365 4.83 -4.75 13.92
N GLN A 366 5.84 -3.97 13.52
CA GLN A 366 6.83 -3.36 14.42
C GLN A 366 6.17 -2.34 15.36
N GLY A 367 5.23 -1.53 14.86
CA GLY A 367 4.44 -0.60 15.67
C GLY A 367 3.58 -1.32 16.71
N LEU A 368 2.93 -2.43 16.33
CA LEU A 368 2.22 -3.28 17.28
C LEU A 368 3.16 -3.92 18.31
N HIS A 369 4.37 -4.32 17.89
CA HIS A 369 5.39 -4.84 18.79
C HIS A 369 5.79 -3.81 19.85
N SER A 370 6.08 -2.57 19.44
CA SER A 370 6.37 -1.47 20.36
C SER A 370 5.21 -1.20 21.32
N ALA A 371 3.96 -1.24 20.86
CA ALA A 371 2.81 -1.08 21.75
C ALA A 371 2.73 -2.18 22.83
N GLN A 372 3.08 -3.42 22.47
CA GLN A 372 3.01 -4.59 23.35
C GLN A 372 4.17 -4.66 24.35
N TYR A 373 5.41 -4.39 23.89
CA TYR A 373 6.62 -4.68 24.64
C TYR A 373 7.42 -3.44 25.05
N PHE A 374 7.24 -2.32 24.36
CA PHE A 374 7.98 -1.06 24.60
C PHE A 374 7.03 0.15 24.70
N PRO A 375 6.05 0.15 25.64
CA PRO A 375 5.00 1.16 25.69
C PRO A 375 5.49 2.58 26.00
N ASP A 376 6.75 2.73 26.42
CA ASP A 376 7.40 4.02 26.69
C ASP A 376 8.12 4.62 25.48
N ASP A 377 8.21 3.88 24.36
CA ASP A 377 8.85 4.39 23.15
C ASP A 377 8.04 5.50 22.49
N PHE A 378 6.71 5.39 22.50
CA PHE A 378 5.83 6.31 21.78
C PHE A 378 4.63 6.74 22.63
N ASP A 379 4.13 7.94 22.38
CA ASP A 379 2.86 8.48 22.87
C ASP A 379 1.69 8.11 21.95
N GLY A 380 1.95 8.07 20.64
CA GLY A 380 1.01 7.64 19.62
C GLY A 380 1.66 6.74 18.57
N ILE A 381 0.93 5.72 18.11
CA ILE A 381 1.39 4.77 17.08
C ILE A 381 0.34 4.71 15.96
N ILE A 382 0.78 4.86 14.72
CA ILE A 382 0.02 4.49 13.52
C ILE A 382 0.52 3.13 13.04
N ALA A 383 -0.37 2.13 12.98
CA ALA A 383 -0.07 0.79 12.50
C ALA A 383 -1.00 0.40 11.34
N GLY A 384 -0.49 0.49 10.12
CA GLY A 384 -1.20 0.20 8.87
C GLY A 384 -0.99 -1.23 8.37
N SER A 385 -2.03 -1.85 7.79
CA SER A 385 -1.98 -3.19 7.15
C SER A 385 -1.00 -4.17 7.83
N ALA A 386 -1.06 -4.25 9.15
CA ALA A 386 0.03 -4.80 9.94
C ALA A 386 0.27 -6.29 9.63
N ALA A 387 1.51 -6.64 9.27
CA ALA A 387 1.98 -8.01 9.05
C ALA A 387 2.15 -8.79 10.39
N ALA A 388 1.23 -8.58 11.32
CA ALA A 388 1.20 -9.28 12.59
C ALA A 388 0.62 -10.68 12.42
N ASP A 389 0.81 -11.52 13.43
CA ASP A 389 0.62 -12.97 13.35
C ASP A 389 1.58 -13.59 12.30
N MET A 390 2.83 -13.09 12.25
CA MET A 390 3.81 -13.30 11.17
C MET A 390 3.96 -14.77 10.73
N ASN A 391 4.17 -15.71 11.66
CA ASN A 391 4.31 -17.12 11.29
C ASN A 391 3.07 -17.62 10.53
N HIS A 392 1.87 -17.38 11.07
CA HIS A 392 0.63 -17.75 10.41
C HIS A 392 0.34 -16.96 9.11
N LEU A 393 0.83 -15.72 8.99
CA LEU A 393 0.76 -14.95 7.75
C LEU A 393 1.61 -15.61 6.65
N GLU A 394 2.83 -16.04 6.98
CA GLU A 394 3.70 -16.71 6.01
C GLU A 394 3.21 -18.12 5.68
N ASP A 395 2.62 -18.83 6.65
CA ASP A 395 1.92 -20.10 6.45
C ASP A 395 0.78 -19.95 5.43
N TRP A 396 -0.04 -18.92 5.63
CA TRP A 396 -1.15 -18.57 4.75
C TRP A 396 -0.67 -18.14 3.37
N SER A 397 0.41 -17.37 3.31
CA SER A 397 1.00 -16.93 2.04
C SER A 397 1.56 -18.09 1.22
N ALA A 398 2.29 -19.00 1.87
CA ALA A 398 2.85 -20.19 1.22
C ALA A 398 1.78 -21.16 0.73
N ARG A 399 0.58 -21.16 1.33
CA ARG A 399 -0.52 -22.05 0.93
C ARG A 399 -1.04 -21.76 -0.48
N PHE A 400 -1.00 -20.52 -0.97
CA PHE A 400 -1.68 -20.18 -2.22
C PHE A 400 -1.15 -20.93 -3.44
N ILE A 401 0.17 -21.12 -3.57
CA ILE A 401 0.73 -21.91 -4.67
C ILE A 401 0.27 -23.37 -4.62
N GLN A 402 -0.03 -23.92 -3.44
CA GLN A 402 -0.59 -25.27 -3.31
C GLN A 402 -2.06 -25.32 -3.75
N LEU A 403 -2.79 -24.20 -3.64
CA LEU A 403 -4.18 -24.09 -4.09
C LEU A 403 -4.27 -23.85 -5.60
N THR A 404 -3.46 -22.92 -6.12
CA THR A 404 -3.50 -22.53 -7.53
C THR A 404 -2.76 -23.50 -8.42
N GLY A 405 -1.72 -24.17 -7.91
CA GLY A 405 -0.70 -24.78 -8.76
C GLY A 405 0.07 -23.71 -9.54
N VAL A 406 0.79 -24.13 -10.57
CA VAL A 406 1.53 -23.26 -11.50
C VAL A 406 0.84 -23.17 -12.86
N GLU A 407 1.31 -22.27 -13.71
CA GLU A 407 0.78 -22.16 -15.09
C GLU A 407 0.83 -23.52 -15.81
N GLY A 408 -0.34 -23.96 -16.30
CA GLY A 408 -0.54 -25.25 -16.96
C GLY A 408 -1.21 -26.32 -16.12
N ASP A 409 -1.29 -26.14 -14.79
CA ASP A 409 -2.09 -27.01 -13.91
C ASP A 409 -3.59 -26.75 -14.10
N ASP A 410 -4.43 -27.75 -13.86
CA ASP A 410 -5.89 -27.64 -14.02
C ASP A 410 -6.58 -26.83 -12.90
N THR A 411 -5.84 -26.55 -11.82
CA THR A 411 -6.22 -25.67 -10.71
C THR A 411 -5.92 -24.21 -10.98
N PHE A 412 -5.08 -23.89 -11.97
CA PHE A 412 -4.55 -22.54 -12.20
C PHE A 412 -5.59 -21.61 -12.83
N LEU A 413 -5.54 -20.34 -12.44
CA LEU A 413 -6.32 -19.26 -13.04
C LEU A 413 -5.38 -18.16 -13.54
N THR A 414 -5.57 -17.73 -14.77
CA THR A 414 -4.94 -16.56 -15.38
C THR A 414 -5.51 -15.26 -14.79
N GLU A 415 -4.85 -14.13 -15.04
CA GLU A 415 -5.36 -12.81 -14.63
C GLU A 415 -6.76 -12.54 -15.18
N ASP A 416 -7.00 -12.83 -16.46
CA ASP A 416 -8.30 -12.64 -17.11
C ASP A 416 -9.41 -13.49 -16.45
N GLU A 417 -9.06 -14.70 -16.00
CA GLU A 417 -9.99 -15.55 -15.25
C GLU A 417 -10.24 -15.01 -13.84
N TRP A 418 -9.26 -14.41 -13.16
CA TRP A 418 -9.47 -13.71 -11.89
C TRP A 418 -10.31 -12.44 -12.05
N ILE A 419 -10.16 -11.69 -13.15
CA ILE A 419 -11.03 -10.56 -13.52
C ILE A 419 -12.45 -11.08 -13.80
N PHE A 420 -12.59 -12.22 -14.47
CA PHE A 420 -13.88 -12.87 -14.67
C PHE A 420 -14.52 -13.24 -13.32
N VAL A 421 -13.78 -13.83 -12.39
CA VAL A 421 -14.24 -14.12 -11.02
C VAL A 421 -14.67 -12.84 -10.29
N GLN A 422 -13.90 -11.76 -10.40
CA GLN A 422 -14.23 -10.46 -9.80
C GLN A 422 -15.62 -9.97 -10.22
N SER A 423 -15.99 -10.13 -11.49
CA SER A 423 -17.31 -9.73 -11.97
C SER A 423 -18.46 -10.46 -11.27
N TYR A 424 -18.29 -11.75 -10.90
CA TYR A 424 -19.30 -12.51 -10.15
C TYR A 424 -19.32 -12.16 -8.67
N ILE A 425 -18.17 -11.80 -8.11
CA ILE A 425 -18.08 -11.30 -6.74
C ILE A 425 -18.85 -9.98 -6.64
N PHE A 426 -18.55 -9.01 -7.49
CA PHE A 426 -19.19 -7.69 -7.47
C PHE A 426 -20.69 -7.77 -7.76
N ALA A 427 -21.10 -8.60 -8.72
CA ALA A 427 -22.52 -8.85 -9.00
C ALA A 427 -23.30 -9.42 -7.80
N GLN A 428 -22.63 -10.04 -6.82
CA GLN A 428 -23.25 -10.59 -5.61
C GLN A 428 -23.09 -9.68 -4.39
N CYS A 429 -22.08 -8.81 -4.37
CA CYS A 429 -21.62 -8.16 -3.15
C CYS A 429 -21.42 -6.64 -3.20
N ASP A 430 -21.35 -6.00 -4.36
CA ASP A 430 -21.09 -4.55 -4.43
C ASP A 430 -22.36 -3.76 -4.01
N GLU A 431 -23.22 -3.43 -4.97
CA GLU A 431 -24.48 -2.72 -4.71
C GLU A 431 -25.37 -3.41 -3.65
N GLY A 432 -25.31 -4.74 -3.58
CA GLY A 432 -26.11 -5.53 -2.64
C GLY A 432 -25.76 -5.32 -1.17
N LEU A 433 -24.52 -4.94 -0.83
CA LEU A 433 -24.05 -4.81 0.56
C LEU A 433 -24.04 -3.37 1.05
N ASP A 434 -23.64 -2.43 0.21
CA ASP A 434 -23.44 -1.03 0.60
C ASP A 434 -24.37 -0.05 -0.15
N GLY A 435 -25.09 -0.52 -1.17
CA GLY A 435 -26.08 0.25 -1.90
C GLY A 435 -25.52 1.06 -3.07
N VAL A 436 -24.27 0.83 -3.48
CA VAL A 436 -23.60 1.52 -4.60
C VAL A 436 -22.91 0.50 -5.51
N ASP A 437 -23.09 0.64 -6.83
CA ASP A 437 -22.31 -0.12 -7.84
C ASP A 437 -21.14 0.76 -8.29
N ASP A 438 -20.08 0.83 -7.46
CA ASP A 438 -18.86 1.60 -7.71
C ASP A 438 -17.60 0.73 -7.86
N GLY A 439 -17.75 -0.60 -7.82
CA GLY A 439 -16.65 -1.55 -7.89
C GLY A 439 -15.83 -1.62 -6.60
N ILE A 440 -16.39 -1.18 -5.48
CA ILE A 440 -15.75 -1.15 -4.17
C ILE A 440 -16.66 -1.83 -3.15
N ILE A 441 -16.25 -3.02 -2.70
CA ILE A 441 -16.95 -3.68 -1.60
C ILE A 441 -16.62 -2.95 -0.29
N GLU A 442 -17.58 -2.22 0.28
CA GLU A 442 -17.33 -1.33 1.42
C GLU A 442 -17.01 -2.11 2.71
N ASP A 443 -17.58 -3.30 2.87
CA ASP A 443 -17.25 -4.26 3.93
C ASP A 443 -17.28 -5.70 3.37
N PRO A 444 -16.17 -6.20 2.81
CA PRO A 444 -16.13 -7.52 2.18
C PRO A 444 -16.29 -8.66 3.19
N THR A 445 -16.22 -8.38 4.49
CA THR A 445 -16.34 -9.42 5.50
C THR A 445 -17.75 -10.00 5.63
N ILE A 446 -18.76 -9.28 5.14
CA ILE A 446 -20.17 -9.72 5.12
C ILE A 446 -20.61 -10.24 3.74
N CYS A 447 -19.69 -10.27 2.75
CA CYS A 447 -19.96 -10.83 1.44
C CYS A 447 -20.03 -12.37 1.51
N LEU A 448 -21.20 -12.93 1.17
CA LEU A 448 -21.44 -14.36 1.09
C LEU A 448 -21.42 -14.82 -0.37
N PHE A 449 -20.24 -14.82 -0.98
CA PHE A 449 -20.07 -15.18 -2.39
C PHE A 449 -20.39 -16.65 -2.65
N ASN A 450 -21.34 -16.90 -3.56
CA ASN A 450 -21.65 -18.24 -4.03
C ASN A 450 -20.89 -18.53 -5.33
N THR A 451 -19.80 -19.28 -5.23
CA THR A 451 -18.97 -19.71 -6.38
C THR A 451 -19.75 -20.56 -7.40
N SER A 452 -20.87 -21.19 -7.00
CA SER A 452 -21.73 -21.96 -7.92
C SER A 452 -22.44 -21.08 -8.95
N ALA A 453 -22.41 -19.76 -8.80
CA ALA A 453 -22.91 -18.82 -9.79
C ALA A 453 -22.00 -18.74 -11.04
N ILE A 454 -20.72 -19.13 -10.92
CA ILE A 454 -19.78 -19.11 -12.03
C ILE A 454 -20.14 -20.22 -13.05
N PRO A 455 -20.27 -19.91 -14.35
CA PRO A 455 -20.55 -20.89 -15.38
C PRO A 455 -19.46 -21.96 -15.49
N VAL A 456 -19.88 -23.23 -15.49
CA VAL A 456 -18.97 -24.37 -15.71
C VAL A 456 -18.75 -24.56 -17.21
N CYS A 457 -17.50 -24.69 -17.66
CA CYS A 457 -17.20 -24.93 -19.07
C CYS A 457 -17.88 -26.18 -19.63
N GLY A 458 -18.47 -26.04 -20.82
CA GLY A 458 -19.26 -27.09 -21.49
C GLY A 458 -20.69 -27.26 -20.96
N SER A 459 -21.10 -26.55 -19.91
CA SER A 459 -22.48 -26.54 -19.41
C SER A 459 -23.34 -25.39 -19.99
N THR A 460 -22.68 -24.36 -20.55
CA THR A 460 -23.30 -23.18 -21.15
C THR A 460 -22.91 -23.06 -22.63
N THR A 461 -23.67 -22.25 -23.37
CA THR A 461 -23.36 -21.89 -24.78
C THR A 461 -22.38 -20.72 -24.90
N ASN A 462 -21.89 -20.19 -23.79
CA ASN A 462 -21.01 -19.02 -23.74
C ASN A 462 -19.57 -19.47 -23.56
N ASP A 463 -18.64 -18.80 -24.23
CA ASP A 463 -17.21 -19.14 -24.18
C ASP A 463 -16.53 -18.67 -22.87
N SER A 464 -17.18 -17.78 -22.11
CA SER A 464 -16.69 -17.32 -20.79
C SER A 464 -17.20 -18.23 -19.66
N CYS A 465 -16.33 -19.09 -19.16
CA CYS A 465 -16.61 -20.09 -18.14
C CYS A 465 -15.32 -20.48 -17.40
N LEU A 466 -15.45 -21.15 -16.26
CA LEU A 466 -14.33 -21.81 -15.58
C LEU A 466 -14.58 -23.33 -15.52
N THR A 467 -13.52 -24.12 -15.40
CA THR A 467 -13.66 -25.55 -15.10
C THR A 467 -14.16 -25.75 -13.66
N SER A 468 -14.74 -26.91 -13.36
CA SER A 468 -15.12 -27.23 -11.97
C SER A 468 -13.91 -27.25 -11.03
N THR A 469 -12.73 -27.61 -11.52
CA THR A 469 -11.48 -27.56 -10.75
C THR A 469 -11.11 -26.12 -10.39
N GLN A 470 -11.08 -25.21 -11.37
CA GLN A 470 -10.82 -23.78 -11.14
C GLN A 470 -11.85 -23.14 -10.21
N ILE A 471 -13.15 -23.46 -10.35
CA ILE A 471 -14.19 -22.95 -9.43
C ILE A 471 -13.94 -23.43 -7.99
N ASN A 472 -13.44 -24.66 -7.82
CA ASN A 472 -13.02 -25.13 -6.50
C ASN A 472 -11.77 -24.40 -5.99
N THR A 473 -10.79 -24.07 -6.85
CA THR A 473 -9.66 -23.20 -6.48
C THR A 473 -10.14 -21.85 -5.98
N VAL A 474 -11.05 -21.20 -6.71
CA VAL A 474 -11.66 -19.91 -6.31
C VAL A 474 -12.29 -20.03 -4.92
N TYR A 475 -13.06 -21.10 -4.67
CA TYR A 475 -13.62 -21.33 -3.34
C TYR A 475 -12.53 -21.45 -2.27
N GLN A 476 -11.49 -22.25 -2.50
CA GLN A 476 -10.42 -22.51 -1.53
C GLN A 476 -9.58 -21.26 -1.21
N VAL A 477 -9.32 -20.39 -2.19
CA VAL A 477 -8.56 -19.14 -2.01
C VAL A 477 -9.21 -18.22 -0.97
N PHE A 478 -10.54 -18.21 -0.90
CA PHE A 478 -11.30 -17.41 0.06
C PHE A 478 -11.72 -18.20 1.31
N THR A 479 -10.96 -19.23 1.70
CA THR A 479 -11.14 -19.96 2.98
C THR A 479 -10.05 -19.61 3.99
N GLU A 480 -10.37 -19.71 5.28
CA GLU A 480 -9.36 -19.53 6.32
C GLU A 480 -8.36 -20.70 6.35
N LEU A 481 -7.20 -20.48 6.98
CA LEU A 481 -6.21 -21.51 7.27
C LEU A 481 -6.41 -22.03 8.70
N TYR A 482 -6.45 -23.35 8.87
CA TYR A 482 -6.60 -24.03 10.16
C TYR A 482 -5.51 -25.07 10.38
N ASN A 483 -5.25 -25.36 11.65
CA ASN A 483 -4.42 -26.51 12.04
C ASN A 483 -5.22 -27.82 12.10
N THR A 484 -4.54 -28.91 12.45
CA THR A 484 -5.15 -30.25 12.58
C THR A 484 -6.18 -30.38 13.70
N GLU A 485 -6.13 -29.50 14.69
CA GLU A 485 -7.04 -29.40 15.84
C GLU A 485 -8.30 -28.58 15.51
N GLY A 486 -8.32 -27.91 14.35
CA GLY A 486 -9.41 -27.04 13.92
C GLY A 486 -9.33 -25.63 14.51
N GLU A 487 -8.17 -25.26 15.03
CA GLU A 487 -7.85 -23.90 15.47
C GLU A 487 -7.49 -23.06 14.24
N LEU A 488 -7.96 -21.82 14.24
CA LEU A 488 -7.74 -20.83 13.18
C LEU A 488 -6.30 -20.35 13.26
N LEU A 489 -5.50 -20.65 12.23
CA LEU A 489 -4.15 -20.10 12.09
C LEU A 489 -4.20 -18.69 11.50
N TYR A 490 -4.87 -18.52 10.35
CA TYR A 490 -4.96 -17.21 9.68
C TYR A 490 -6.31 -17.02 8.97
N PRO A 491 -6.91 -15.82 8.99
CA PRO A 491 -8.19 -15.57 8.30
C PRO A 491 -8.05 -15.63 6.77
N ALA A 492 -9.19 -15.75 6.09
CA ALA A 492 -9.24 -15.83 4.63
C ALA A 492 -8.73 -14.55 3.95
N LEU A 493 -8.30 -14.68 2.68
CA LEU A 493 -8.22 -13.52 1.77
C LEU A 493 -9.60 -12.87 1.66
N LEU A 494 -9.67 -11.54 1.60
CA LEU A 494 -10.94 -10.84 1.46
C LEU A 494 -11.32 -10.65 -0.02
N TYR A 495 -12.61 -10.70 -0.30
CA TYR A 495 -13.12 -10.45 -1.64
C TYR A 495 -12.79 -9.02 -2.10
N GLY A 496 -12.43 -8.88 -3.37
CA GLY A 496 -12.03 -7.60 -3.97
C GLY A 496 -10.53 -7.49 -4.21
N SER A 497 -9.70 -8.26 -3.50
CA SER A 497 -8.23 -8.21 -3.64
C SER A 497 -7.65 -9.16 -4.71
N GLN A 498 -8.43 -10.10 -5.25
CA GLN A 498 -7.91 -11.22 -6.04
C GLN A 498 -7.10 -10.84 -7.29
N VAL A 499 -7.45 -9.75 -7.98
CA VAL A 499 -6.71 -9.30 -9.17
C VAL A 499 -5.34 -8.78 -8.77
N ASP A 500 -5.28 -7.98 -7.71
CA ASP A 500 -4.02 -7.45 -7.19
C ASP A 500 -3.18 -8.55 -6.51
N ALA A 501 -3.83 -9.54 -5.90
CA ALA A 501 -3.19 -10.74 -5.37
C ALA A 501 -2.54 -11.58 -6.48
N TYR A 502 -3.15 -11.66 -7.67
CA TYR A 502 -2.48 -12.23 -8.83
C TYR A 502 -1.26 -11.40 -9.24
N ARG A 503 -1.43 -10.08 -9.41
CA ARG A 503 -0.38 -9.17 -9.88
C ARG A 503 0.85 -9.10 -8.97
N LEU A 504 0.65 -9.28 -7.66
CA LEU A 504 1.73 -9.26 -6.67
C LEU A 504 2.29 -10.65 -6.34
N GLY A 505 1.93 -11.68 -7.10
CA GLY A 505 2.56 -12.99 -6.99
C GLY A 505 1.87 -13.97 -6.04
N GLN A 506 0.84 -13.53 -5.31
CA GLN A 506 0.12 -14.37 -4.34
C GLN A 506 -0.73 -15.44 -5.04
N LEU A 507 -1.42 -15.08 -6.14
CA LEU A 507 -2.31 -15.97 -6.89
C LEU A 507 -1.83 -16.31 -8.31
N SER A 508 -0.60 -15.92 -8.66
CA SER A 508 -0.03 -16.12 -10.01
C SER A 508 0.68 -17.46 -10.19
N GLY A 509 0.58 -18.37 -9.22
CA GLY A 509 1.30 -19.64 -9.23
C GLY A 509 2.82 -19.49 -9.01
N SER A 510 3.27 -18.33 -8.55
CA SER A 510 4.65 -18.15 -8.08
C SER A 510 4.81 -18.49 -6.61
N VAL A 511 6.06 -18.78 -6.22
CA VAL A 511 6.44 -18.82 -4.80
C VAL A 511 6.40 -17.41 -4.23
N GLN A 512 5.72 -17.24 -3.09
CA GLN A 512 5.76 -15.99 -2.32
C GLN A 512 7.16 -15.86 -1.67
N GLY A 513 7.93 -14.85 -2.08
CA GLY A 513 9.35 -14.69 -1.71
C GLY A 513 9.61 -14.43 -0.22
N ILE A 514 8.82 -13.61 0.45
CA ILE A 514 8.87 -13.36 1.91
C ILE A 514 8.62 -14.68 2.65
N ALA A 515 7.57 -15.42 2.28
CA ALA A 515 7.24 -16.69 2.94
C ALA A 515 8.37 -17.71 2.74
N HIS A 516 8.90 -17.80 1.52
CA HIS A 516 10.03 -18.66 1.22
C HIS A 516 11.24 -18.32 2.10
N ASP A 517 11.67 -17.07 2.12
CA ASP A 517 12.89 -16.65 2.81
C ASP A 517 12.75 -16.69 4.34
N TRP A 518 11.56 -16.39 4.87
CA TRP A 518 11.27 -16.60 6.29
C TRP A 518 11.46 -18.07 6.67
N PHE A 519 10.87 -18.99 5.91
CA PHE A 519 11.01 -20.42 6.18
C PHE A 519 12.42 -20.95 5.94
N ALA A 520 13.06 -20.53 4.86
CA ALA A 520 14.39 -20.99 4.49
C ALA A 520 15.45 -20.48 5.48
N TYR A 521 15.40 -19.22 5.90
CA TYR A 521 16.50 -18.61 6.66
C TYR A 521 16.21 -18.48 8.15
N ALA A 522 15.00 -18.09 8.55
CA ALA A 522 14.65 -17.92 9.96
C ALA A 522 14.13 -19.22 10.60
N VAL A 523 13.24 -19.96 9.93
CA VAL A 523 12.64 -21.18 10.52
C VAL A 523 13.58 -22.38 10.43
N TYR A 524 14.03 -22.75 9.24
CA TYR A 524 14.80 -23.99 9.02
C TYR A 524 16.30 -23.79 8.89
N ASN A 525 16.75 -22.56 8.63
CA ASN A 525 18.15 -22.27 8.34
C ASN A 525 18.73 -23.22 7.26
N ASN A 526 17.95 -23.40 6.19
CA ASN A 526 18.21 -24.24 5.04
C ASN A 526 17.77 -23.51 3.76
N SER A 527 18.73 -23.01 2.98
CA SER A 527 18.46 -22.31 1.71
C SER A 527 17.81 -23.18 0.63
N ASP A 528 17.85 -24.51 0.78
CA ASP A 528 17.24 -25.46 -0.15
C ASP A 528 15.83 -25.88 0.30
N PHE A 529 15.23 -25.17 1.28
CA PHE A 529 13.90 -25.49 1.79
C PHE A 529 12.85 -25.36 0.68
N ASN A 530 12.05 -26.41 0.49
CA ASN A 530 11.01 -26.41 -0.53
C ASN A 530 9.68 -25.91 0.05
N ILE A 531 9.47 -24.60 -0.03
CA ILE A 531 8.25 -23.92 0.44
C ILE A 531 6.95 -24.44 -0.19
N THR A 532 7.01 -25.05 -1.38
CA THR A 532 5.81 -25.56 -2.06
C THR A 532 5.23 -26.82 -1.41
N GLN A 533 6.01 -27.48 -0.55
CA GLN A 533 5.61 -28.71 0.15
C GLN A 533 5.28 -28.48 1.63
N LEU A 534 5.02 -27.23 1.99
CA LEU A 534 4.78 -26.84 3.35
C LEU A 534 3.50 -27.51 3.90
N ASP A 535 3.58 -28.03 5.11
CA ASP A 535 2.52 -28.79 5.76
C ASP A 535 2.29 -28.36 7.22
N GLN A 536 1.41 -29.09 7.90
CA GLN A 536 1.00 -28.82 9.28
C GLN A 536 2.15 -28.94 10.28
N ASP A 537 3.13 -29.82 10.04
CA ASP A 537 4.31 -29.94 10.91
C ASP A 537 5.22 -28.71 10.74
N ASN A 538 5.24 -28.11 9.55
CA ASN A 538 5.97 -26.86 9.31
C ASN A 538 5.33 -25.67 10.03
N TYR A 539 4.01 -25.53 9.94
CA TYR A 539 3.23 -24.50 10.68
C TYR A 539 3.54 -24.57 12.18
N ALA A 540 3.31 -25.75 12.78
CA ALA A 540 3.52 -25.97 14.19
C ALA A 540 4.98 -25.75 14.63
N TYR A 541 5.95 -26.07 13.76
CA TYR A 541 7.35 -25.80 14.05
C TYR A 541 7.68 -24.31 14.06
N ALA A 542 7.18 -23.53 13.09
CA ALA A 542 7.34 -22.08 13.07
C ALA A 542 6.79 -21.43 14.34
N ASP A 543 5.63 -21.88 14.83
CA ASP A 543 5.04 -21.40 16.08
C ASP A 543 5.93 -21.64 17.30
N THR A 544 6.64 -22.78 17.35
CA THR A 544 7.57 -23.04 18.46
C THR A 544 8.75 -22.07 18.52
N LEU A 545 9.01 -21.34 17.44
CA LEU A 545 10.10 -20.37 17.33
C LEU A 545 9.67 -18.94 17.64
N ASP A 546 8.38 -18.66 17.87
CA ASP A 546 7.90 -17.28 18.04
C ASP A 546 8.67 -16.53 19.14
N GLU A 547 8.73 -17.09 20.36
CA GLU A 547 9.49 -16.49 21.49
C GLU A 547 10.99 -16.43 21.19
N TYR A 548 11.55 -17.44 20.50
CA TYR A 548 12.96 -17.47 20.13
C TYR A 548 13.31 -16.35 19.13
N HIS A 549 12.38 -16.00 18.23
CA HIS A 549 12.46 -14.87 17.30
C HIS A 549 11.97 -13.56 17.92
N GLY A 550 11.88 -13.48 19.26
CA GLY A 550 11.54 -12.25 19.95
C GLY A 550 10.05 -11.92 19.96
N ASN A 551 9.16 -12.91 19.87
CA ASN A 551 7.71 -12.76 19.67
C ASN A 551 7.40 -12.04 18.35
N VAL A 552 7.97 -12.57 17.25
CA VAL A 552 7.83 -12.05 15.89
C VAL A 552 6.37 -11.97 15.42
N SER A 553 5.49 -12.78 15.99
CA SER A 553 4.05 -12.67 15.78
C SER A 553 3.53 -11.26 16.06
N SER A 554 4.07 -10.56 17.06
CA SER A 554 3.57 -9.25 17.52
C SER A 554 2.06 -9.23 17.63
N PHE A 555 1.50 -10.33 18.16
CA PHE A 555 0.06 -10.60 18.19
C PHE A 555 -0.46 -10.79 19.62
N ASN A 556 0.24 -10.23 20.62
CA ASN A 556 -0.21 -10.25 22.01
C ASN A 556 -1.39 -9.29 22.20
N GLY A 557 -2.46 -9.78 22.84
CA GLY A 557 -3.67 -9.00 23.11
C GLY A 557 -3.60 -8.15 24.39
N ASP A 558 -2.59 -8.34 25.24
CA ASP A 558 -2.44 -7.56 26.46
C ASP A 558 -1.74 -6.22 26.19
N LEU A 559 -2.56 -5.18 25.99
CA LEU A 559 -2.10 -3.79 25.88
C LEU A 559 -2.30 -3.01 27.20
N SER A 560 -2.36 -3.68 28.35
CA SER A 560 -2.62 -3.03 29.64
C SER A 560 -1.60 -1.95 29.96
N ALA A 561 -0.31 -2.19 29.71
CA ALA A 561 0.74 -1.20 29.98
C ALA A 561 0.59 0.05 29.10
N PHE A 562 0.41 -0.13 27.79
CA PHE A 562 0.17 0.92 26.82
C PHE A 562 -1.07 1.75 27.15
N LYS A 563 -2.20 1.07 27.41
CA LYS A 563 -3.47 1.69 27.83
C LYS A 563 -3.32 2.48 29.13
N ASN A 564 -2.68 1.91 30.15
CA ASN A 564 -2.53 2.57 31.46
C ASN A 564 -1.56 3.76 31.42
N ALA A 565 -0.62 3.76 30.48
CA ALA A 565 0.26 4.90 30.21
C ALA A 565 -0.43 6.02 29.38
N GLY A 566 -1.71 5.85 29.01
CA GLY A 566 -2.50 6.86 28.30
C GLY A 566 -2.16 6.98 26.80
N LYS A 567 -1.46 5.98 26.26
CA LYS A 567 -0.94 5.96 24.89
C LYS A 567 -2.04 5.66 23.87
N LYS A 568 -1.86 6.11 22.63
CA LYS A 568 -2.87 5.99 21.56
C LYS A 568 -2.37 5.12 20.41
N LEU A 569 -3.16 4.13 20.02
CA LEU A 569 -2.92 3.25 18.89
C LEU A 569 -4.00 3.50 17.82
N LEU A 570 -3.57 4.00 16.67
CA LEU A 570 -4.41 4.23 15.51
C LEU A 570 -4.02 3.19 14.45
N MET A 571 -4.88 2.21 14.23
CA MET A 571 -4.70 1.20 13.20
C MET A 571 -5.50 1.53 11.95
N TYR A 572 -5.00 1.16 10.78
CA TYR A 572 -5.80 1.09 9.56
C TYR A 572 -5.48 -0.17 8.77
N HIS A 573 -6.40 -0.62 7.91
CA HIS A 573 -6.13 -1.73 6.99
C HIS A 573 -6.97 -1.58 5.73
N GLY A 574 -6.34 -1.79 4.57
CA GLY A 574 -7.05 -1.91 3.29
C GLY A 574 -7.95 -3.15 3.26
N LEU A 575 -9.20 -3.01 2.81
CA LEU A 575 -10.11 -4.15 2.70
C LEU A 575 -9.98 -4.90 1.37
N ALA A 576 -9.24 -4.35 0.42
CA ALA A 576 -8.80 -5.02 -0.81
C ALA A 576 -7.32 -5.39 -0.76
N ASP A 577 -6.74 -5.52 0.44
CA ASP A 577 -5.33 -5.86 0.64
C ASP A 577 -5.02 -7.30 0.14
N PRO A 578 -4.11 -7.44 -0.85
CA PRO A 578 -3.77 -8.73 -1.43
C PRO A 578 -2.68 -9.52 -0.69
N LEU A 579 -1.93 -8.86 0.20
CA LEU A 579 -0.74 -9.44 0.85
C LEU A 579 -0.98 -9.77 2.32
N VAL A 580 -1.77 -8.95 3.01
CA VAL A 580 -2.13 -9.18 4.41
C VAL A 580 -3.65 -9.07 4.49
N SER A 581 -4.32 -10.09 5.02
CA SER A 581 -5.78 -10.03 5.10
C SER A 581 -6.24 -8.96 6.10
N GLY A 582 -7.10 -8.04 5.64
CA GLY A 582 -7.73 -7.05 6.51
C GLY A 582 -8.53 -7.65 7.68
N ALA A 583 -8.99 -8.90 7.55
CA ALA A 583 -9.63 -9.62 8.63
C ALA A 583 -8.67 -9.91 9.80
N ASN A 584 -7.36 -9.94 9.57
CA ASN A 584 -6.38 -10.18 10.64
C ASN A 584 -6.24 -8.97 11.58
N SER A 585 -6.37 -7.74 11.07
CA SER A 585 -6.43 -6.56 11.95
C SER A 585 -7.72 -6.50 12.77
N GLN A 586 -8.85 -6.93 12.20
CA GLN A 586 -10.09 -7.10 12.97
C GLN A 586 -9.93 -8.18 14.05
N ARG A 587 -9.30 -9.31 13.71
CA ARG A 587 -8.94 -10.38 14.66
C ARG A 587 -8.09 -9.84 15.81
N TYR A 588 -7.06 -9.04 15.52
CA TYR A 588 -6.22 -8.43 16.55
C TYR A 588 -7.01 -7.49 17.47
N TYR A 589 -7.85 -6.61 16.91
CA TYR A 589 -8.72 -5.71 17.69
C TYR A 589 -9.63 -6.50 18.64
N GLN A 590 -10.26 -7.57 18.15
CA GLN A 590 -11.10 -8.45 18.98
C GLN A 590 -10.28 -9.21 20.02
N LYS A 591 -9.06 -9.66 19.69
CA LYS A 591 -8.13 -10.33 20.63
C LYS A 591 -7.74 -9.40 21.78
N VAL A 592 -7.45 -8.13 21.50
CA VAL A 592 -7.17 -7.10 22.52
C VAL A 592 -8.39 -6.90 23.40
N ALA A 593 -9.56 -6.66 22.82
CA ALA A 593 -10.79 -6.48 23.58
C ALA A 593 -11.08 -7.70 24.49
N LYS A 594 -10.94 -8.91 23.96
CA LYS A 594 -11.12 -10.17 24.70
C LYS A 594 -10.12 -10.31 25.85
N THR A 595 -8.84 -10.07 25.59
CA THR A 595 -7.76 -10.20 26.58
C THR A 595 -7.93 -9.22 27.73
N LEU A 596 -8.34 -7.98 27.43
CA LEU A 596 -8.57 -6.94 28.43
C LEU A 596 -9.95 -7.01 29.10
N GLY A 597 -10.81 -7.96 28.68
CA GLY A 597 -12.17 -8.10 29.21
C GLY A 597 -13.11 -6.97 28.82
N ILE A 598 -12.84 -6.28 27.71
CA ILE A 598 -13.64 -5.18 27.18
C ILE A 598 -14.82 -5.75 26.39
N THR A 599 -16.04 -5.32 26.75
CA THR A 599 -17.28 -5.74 26.06
C THR A 599 -17.99 -4.60 25.31
N ASP A 600 -17.54 -3.36 25.53
CA ASP A 600 -18.11 -2.18 24.90
C ASP A 600 -17.00 -1.42 24.17
N TYR A 601 -17.28 -1.01 22.92
CA TYR A 601 -16.31 -0.29 22.11
C TYR A 601 -15.87 1.03 22.78
N THR A 602 -16.73 1.62 23.63
CA THR A 602 -16.42 2.84 24.38
C THR A 602 -15.29 2.67 25.41
N GLU A 603 -14.91 1.44 25.77
CA GLU A 603 -13.80 1.15 26.68
C GLU A 603 -12.44 0.98 25.96
N ILE A 604 -12.46 0.65 24.67
CA ILE A 604 -11.27 0.47 23.82
C ILE A 604 -10.96 1.72 22.98
N ASP A 605 -12.00 2.41 22.49
CA ASP A 605 -11.92 3.68 21.74
C ASP A 605 -11.00 4.75 22.34
N PRO A 606 -10.84 4.89 23.68
CA PRO A 606 -9.96 5.90 24.25
C PRO A 606 -8.47 5.69 23.99
N PHE A 607 -8.05 4.47 23.62
CA PHE A 607 -6.64 4.14 23.41
C PHE A 607 -6.36 3.36 22.13
N MET A 608 -7.35 2.73 21.50
CA MET A 608 -7.16 1.95 20.27
C MET A 608 -8.34 2.13 19.32
N ARG A 609 -8.07 2.55 18.08
CA ARG A 609 -9.06 2.68 17.00
C ARG A 609 -8.55 2.00 15.75
N LEU A 610 -9.40 1.20 15.08
CA LEU A 610 -9.08 0.54 13.81
C LEU A 610 -9.94 1.14 12.70
N PHE A 611 -9.34 1.58 11.60
CA PHE A 611 -10.04 2.04 10.40
C PHE A 611 -9.97 1.00 9.30
N ARG A 612 -11.12 0.53 8.83
CA ARG A 612 -11.23 -0.43 7.73
C ARG A 612 -11.44 0.36 6.45
N VAL A 613 -10.45 0.40 5.58
CA VAL A 613 -10.40 1.30 4.42
C VAL A 613 -10.91 0.56 3.19
N SER A 614 -12.10 0.92 2.71
CA SER A 614 -12.71 0.24 1.56
C SER A 614 -11.93 0.46 0.28
N GLY A 615 -11.80 -0.60 -0.52
CA GLY A 615 -11.12 -0.59 -1.83
C GLY A 615 -9.62 -0.26 -1.83
N MET A 616 -9.01 -0.01 -0.67
CA MET A 616 -7.57 0.19 -0.53
C MET A 616 -6.85 -1.16 -0.57
N ALA A 617 -5.80 -1.24 -1.40
CA ALA A 617 -4.89 -2.37 -1.47
C ALA A 617 -3.81 -2.30 -0.36
N HIS A 618 -2.68 -2.97 -0.52
CA HIS A 618 -1.64 -3.04 0.52
C HIS A 618 -0.92 -1.69 0.72
N CYS A 619 -1.20 -1.01 1.83
CA CYS A 619 -0.59 0.27 2.23
C CYS A 619 -0.78 1.46 1.26
N GLY A 620 -1.29 1.25 0.06
CA GLY A 620 -1.30 2.26 -1.00
C GLY A 620 0.04 2.43 -1.71
N VAL A 621 0.96 1.46 -1.58
CA VAL A 621 2.36 1.54 -2.05
C VAL A 621 2.66 0.45 -3.08
N GLY A 622 3.87 0.46 -3.64
CA GLY A 622 4.32 -0.62 -4.54
C GLY A 622 3.62 -0.65 -5.90
N GLY A 623 3.03 0.48 -6.32
CA GLY A 623 2.35 0.61 -7.61
C GLY A 623 0.93 0.06 -7.67
N ILE A 624 0.38 -0.43 -6.55
CA ILE A 624 -1.01 -0.90 -6.46
C ILE A 624 -1.67 -0.30 -5.23
N SER A 625 -2.55 0.68 -5.47
CA SER A 625 -3.27 1.42 -4.44
C SER A 625 -4.69 0.89 -4.16
N GLY A 626 -5.26 0.18 -5.15
CA GLY A 626 -6.65 -0.26 -5.15
C GLY A 626 -7.62 0.79 -5.71
N ALA A 627 -8.89 0.39 -5.85
CA ALA A 627 -9.95 1.23 -6.41
C ALA A 627 -10.48 2.30 -5.44
N GLY A 628 -10.28 2.11 -4.14
CA GLY A 628 -10.85 2.93 -3.07
C GLY A 628 -10.16 4.27 -2.86
N ALA A 629 -10.78 5.12 -2.03
CA ALA A 629 -10.20 6.40 -1.60
C ALA A 629 -9.11 6.16 -0.53
N TRP A 630 -7.92 5.79 -0.98
CA TRP A 630 -6.84 5.29 -0.13
C TRP A 630 -5.89 6.38 0.40
N MET A 631 -5.92 7.60 -0.15
CA MET A 631 -4.98 8.65 0.28
C MET A 631 -5.53 9.43 1.49
N PHE A 632 -4.82 9.34 2.62
CA PHE A 632 -5.11 10.09 3.85
C PHE A 632 -3.82 10.41 4.65
N GLY A 633 -2.68 10.55 3.97
CA GLY A 633 -1.40 10.97 4.56
C GLY A 633 -0.69 9.89 5.39
N GLN A 634 -0.94 8.61 5.12
CA GLN A 634 -0.30 7.49 5.80
C GLN A 634 1.13 7.17 5.32
N THR A 635 1.53 7.73 4.18
CA THR A 635 2.89 7.72 3.64
C THR A 635 3.13 9.06 2.94
N GLY A 636 4.39 9.35 2.59
CA GLY A 636 4.73 10.50 1.74
C GLY A 636 4.00 10.48 0.39
N ASP A 637 3.83 9.29 -0.19
CA ASP A 637 3.10 9.08 -1.46
C ASP A 637 1.58 9.24 -1.32
N ALA A 638 1.04 9.26 -0.10
CA ALA A 638 -0.37 9.50 0.17
C ALA A 638 -0.67 10.97 0.55
N TRP A 639 0.31 11.87 0.44
CA TRP A 639 0.19 13.25 0.88
C TRP A 639 0.47 14.27 -0.22
N TYR A 640 -0.62 14.74 -0.84
CA TYR A 640 -0.60 15.76 -1.89
C TYR A 640 -1.54 16.93 -1.59
N PRO A 641 -1.35 18.10 -2.21
CA PRO A 641 -2.34 19.17 -2.19
C PRO A 641 -3.71 18.66 -2.67
N GLY A 642 -4.73 18.82 -1.83
CA GLY A 642 -6.10 18.37 -2.13
C GLY A 642 -6.49 17.05 -1.48
N VAL A 643 -5.57 16.32 -0.86
CA VAL A 643 -5.91 15.20 0.04
C VAL A 643 -6.72 15.75 1.22
N ALA A 644 -7.87 15.13 1.48
CA ALA A 644 -8.88 15.65 2.40
C ALA A 644 -8.50 15.57 3.88
N ASP A 645 -7.65 14.62 4.25
CA ASP A 645 -7.33 14.28 5.63
C ASP A 645 -5.86 13.84 5.78
N ASN A 646 -5.34 13.90 7.00
CA ASN A 646 -3.98 13.49 7.32
C ASN A 646 -3.95 12.71 8.65
N ILE A 647 -3.71 11.40 8.57
CA ILE A 647 -3.71 10.48 9.72
C ILE A 647 -2.62 10.81 10.75
N VAL A 648 -1.48 11.37 10.34
CA VAL A 648 -0.43 11.85 11.26
C VAL A 648 -0.98 12.99 12.11
N GLN A 649 -1.65 13.95 11.48
CA GLN A 649 -2.24 15.07 12.19
C GLN A 649 -3.41 14.66 13.10
N ASN A 650 -4.20 13.66 12.68
CA ASN A 650 -5.25 13.08 13.51
C ASN A 650 -4.71 12.38 14.76
N LEU A 651 -3.61 11.64 14.64
CA LEU A 651 -2.95 11.02 15.80
C LEU A 651 -2.37 12.08 16.74
N VAL A 652 -1.74 13.12 16.21
CA VAL A 652 -1.24 14.25 17.02
C VAL A 652 -2.37 14.89 17.81
N ASP A 653 -3.50 15.19 17.18
CA ASP A 653 -4.65 15.80 17.85
C ASP A 653 -5.25 14.88 18.93
N TRP A 654 -5.24 13.57 18.68
CA TRP A 654 -5.68 12.59 19.67
C TRP A 654 -4.73 12.51 20.87
N VAL A 655 -3.41 12.43 20.65
CA VAL A 655 -2.43 12.33 21.73
C VAL A 655 -2.39 13.61 22.57
N GLU A 656 -2.41 14.77 21.92
CA GLU A 656 -2.15 16.05 22.60
C GLU A 656 -3.40 16.71 23.16
N ASN A 657 -4.57 16.49 22.52
CA ASN A 657 -5.82 17.15 22.87
C ASN A 657 -6.96 16.19 23.23
N ASP A 658 -6.69 14.87 23.24
CA ASP A 658 -7.69 13.81 23.46
C ASP A 658 -8.86 13.90 22.45
N ASN A 659 -8.61 14.45 21.26
CA ASN A 659 -9.57 14.58 20.18
C ASN A 659 -9.35 13.48 19.14
N ALA A 660 -9.95 12.31 19.41
CA ALA A 660 -9.78 11.14 18.57
C ALA A 660 -10.64 11.18 17.29
N PRO A 661 -10.14 10.76 16.12
CA PRO A 661 -10.90 10.76 14.88
C PRO A 661 -11.98 9.66 14.89
N ASP A 662 -13.23 10.01 14.58
CA ASP A 662 -14.31 9.01 14.37
C ASP A 662 -14.30 8.44 12.94
N THR A 663 -13.75 9.20 12.00
CA THR A 663 -13.55 8.81 10.60
C THR A 663 -12.17 9.28 10.14
N ILE A 664 -11.60 8.61 9.14
CA ILE A 664 -10.50 9.12 8.33
C ILE A 664 -11.02 9.34 6.92
N THR A 665 -10.99 10.57 6.42
CA THR A 665 -11.50 10.85 5.07
C THR A 665 -10.44 10.56 4.03
N GLY A 666 -10.61 9.45 3.32
CA GLY A 666 -9.77 9.09 2.20
C GLY A 666 -10.09 9.89 0.94
N THR A 667 -9.08 10.05 0.08
CA THR A 667 -9.16 10.72 -1.22
C THR A 667 -8.80 9.75 -2.34
N LYS A 668 -9.56 9.77 -3.44
CA LYS A 668 -9.19 9.14 -4.72
C LYS A 668 -9.05 10.24 -5.77
N PHE A 669 -7.88 10.34 -6.39
CA PHE A 669 -7.70 11.12 -7.61
C PHE A 669 -7.87 10.22 -8.83
N TRP A 670 -8.23 10.81 -9.97
CA TRP A 670 -8.27 10.07 -11.22
C TRP A 670 -6.89 9.46 -11.51
N TYR A 671 -6.84 8.13 -11.60
CA TYR A 671 -5.59 7.36 -11.79
C TYR A 671 -4.52 7.61 -10.72
N ASP A 672 -4.93 8.01 -9.51
CA ASP A 672 -4.04 8.42 -8.42
C ASP A 672 -3.12 9.61 -8.75
N GLU A 673 -3.47 10.39 -9.76
CA GLU A 673 -2.70 11.55 -10.21
C GLU A 673 -3.40 12.85 -9.79
N PRO A 674 -2.87 13.58 -8.79
CA PRO A 674 -3.50 14.81 -8.30
C PRO A 674 -3.74 15.86 -9.39
N SER A 675 -2.89 15.90 -10.42
CA SER A 675 -3.04 16.83 -11.54
C SER A 675 -4.26 16.53 -12.43
N LEU A 676 -4.79 15.31 -12.39
CA LEU A 676 -6.03 14.92 -13.09
C LEU A 676 -7.29 15.21 -12.28
N GLY A 677 -7.15 15.66 -11.04
CA GLY A 677 -8.23 16.13 -10.19
C GLY A 677 -8.90 15.04 -9.36
N LEU A 678 -9.73 15.49 -8.42
CA LEU A 678 -10.46 14.63 -7.49
C LEU A 678 -11.48 13.75 -8.24
N GLU A 679 -11.44 12.45 -7.97
CA GLU A 679 -12.46 11.49 -8.42
C GLU A 679 -13.57 11.39 -7.38
N PHE A 680 -13.22 11.00 -6.15
CA PHE A 680 -14.14 10.95 -5.01
C PHE A 680 -13.44 11.00 -3.65
N THR A 681 -14.23 11.16 -2.59
CA THR A 681 -13.79 11.04 -1.19
C THR A 681 -14.67 10.05 -0.44
N ARG A 682 -14.13 9.40 0.60
CA ARG A 682 -14.87 8.44 1.43
C ARG A 682 -14.50 8.60 2.91
N PRO A 683 -15.46 8.72 3.84
CA PRO A 683 -15.16 8.77 5.26
C PRO A 683 -15.06 7.34 5.80
N HIS A 684 -13.85 6.84 5.97
CA HIS A 684 -13.60 5.50 6.50
C HIS A 684 -13.91 5.50 8.00
N CYS A 685 -14.93 4.75 8.39
CA CYS A 685 -15.37 4.66 9.78
C CYS A 685 -14.43 3.81 10.62
N ARG A 686 -14.23 4.19 11.88
CA ARG A 686 -13.56 3.33 12.85
C ARG A 686 -14.42 2.10 13.16
N PHE A 687 -13.82 0.92 13.24
CA PHE A 687 -14.42 -0.29 13.77
C PHE A 687 -14.77 -0.09 15.26
N PRO A 688 -15.92 -0.59 15.77
CA PRO A 688 -16.88 -1.48 15.11
C PRO A 688 -18.01 -0.77 14.34
N PHE A 689 -17.74 0.37 13.72
CA PHE A 689 -18.66 0.98 12.77
C PHE A 689 -18.28 0.59 11.34
N ARG A 690 -19.31 0.51 10.49
CA ARG A 690 -19.21 0.27 9.06
C ARG A 690 -19.51 1.57 8.31
N THR A 691 -18.73 1.87 7.29
CA THR A 691 -19.04 2.94 6.33
C THR A 691 -20.25 2.51 5.50
N THR A 692 -21.30 3.32 5.44
CA THR A 692 -22.58 2.95 4.79
C THR A 692 -23.14 4.13 4.01
N TYR A 693 -23.56 3.89 2.78
CA TYR A 693 -24.20 4.91 1.95
C TYR A 693 -25.56 5.29 2.53
N LYS A 694 -25.91 6.58 2.48
CA LYS A 694 -27.20 7.08 3.00
C LYS A 694 -28.39 6.71 2.11
N GLY A 695 -28.16 6.16 0.92
CA GLY A 695 -29.20 5.82 -0.06
C GLY A 695 -29.69 7.02 -0.90
N SER A 696 -29.04 8.18 -0.79
CA SER A 696 -29.35 9.37 -1.61
C SER A 696 -28.15 10.33 -1.68
N GLY A 697 -28.05 11.08 -2.78
CA GLY A 697 -26.91 11.96 -3.08
C GLY A 697 -25.85 11.28 -3.95
N GLU A 698 -24.87 12.01 -4.45
CA GLU A 698 -23.77 11.42 -5.23
C GLU A 698 -22.86 10.60 -4.29
N TRP A 699 -22.57 9.35 -4.65
CA TRP A 699 -21.75 8.46 -3.81
C TRP A 699 -20.29 8.95 -3.70
N GLN A 700 -19.83 9.75 -4.66
CA GLN A 700 -18.48 10.31 -4.68
C GLN A 700 -18.25 11.34 -3.57
N ASP A 701 -19.32 11.87 -2.98
CA ASP A 701 -19.26 12.87 -1.91
C ASP A 701 -19.32 12.18 -0.54
N ALA A 702 -18.27 12.34 0.25
CA ALA A 702 -18.16 11.80 1.60
C ALA A 702 -19.34 12.21 2.50
N ALA A 703 -19.98 13.36 2.25
CA ALA A 703 -21.14 13.80 3.02
C ALA A 703 -22.37 12.89 2.85
N ASN A 704 -22.41 12.04 1.83
CA ASN A 704 -23.51 11.10 1.58
C ASN A 704 -23.28 9.70 2.19
N TRP A 705 -22.24 9.55 3.01
CA TRP A 705 -21.92 8.35 3.78
C TRP A 705 -22.10 8.57 5.28
N ASN A 706 -22.29 7.49 6.04
CA ASN A 706 -22.41 7.51 7.49
C ASN A 706 -21.74 6.28 8.14
N CYS A 707 -21.52 6.34 9.45
CA CYS A 707 -21.02 5.22 10.23
C CYS A 707 -22.18 4.47 10.91
N THR A 708 -22.36 3.18 10.58
CA THR A 708 -23.37 2.30 11.16
C THR A 708 -22.71 1.35 12.15
N TYR A 709 -23.22 1.30 13.39
CA TYR A 709 -22.68 0.40 14.43
C TYR A 709 -22.95 -1.08 14.09
N ILE A 710 -21.95 -1.94 14.26
CA ILE A 710 -22.05 -3.39 14.13
C ILE A 710 -22.34 -3.97 15.54
N GLU A 711 -23.58 -4.41 15.76
CA GLU A 711 -24.03 -4.87 17.10
C GLU A 711 -23.27 -6.12 17.59
N ASP A 712 -22.91 -7.01 16.68
CA ASP A 712 -22.28 -8.31 16.89
C ASP A 712 -20.77 -8.29 16.63
N TRP A 713 -20.12 -7.13 16.72
CA TRP A 713 -18.70 -6.98 16.37
C TRP A 713 -17.73 -7.84 17.20
N GLN A 714 -18.15 -8.35 18.35
CA GLN A 714 -17.37 -9.26 19.19
C GLN A 714 -17.63 -10.74 18.88
N GLU A 715 -18.63 -11.06 18.07
CA GLU A 715 -18.84 -12.42 17.59
C GLU A 715 -17.68 -12.80 16.68
N CYS A 716 -16.91 -13.77 17.15
CA CYS A 716 -15.81 -14.39 16.45
C CYS A 716 -15.97 -15.90 16.67
N GLY A 717 -15.70 -16.72 15.67
CA GLY A 717 -15.89 -18.17 15.77
C GLY A 717 -16.95 -18.68 14.81
N VAL A 718 -17.50 -19.87 15.08
CA VAL A 718 -18.40 -20.54 14.12
C VAL A 718 -19.66 -19.71 13.86
N GLY A 719 -19.87 -19.36 12.59
CA GLY A 719 -21.01 -18.55 12.14
C GLY A 719 -20.73 -17.05 12.06
N ALA A 720 -19.60 -16.57 12.58
CA ALA A 720 -19.14 -15.21 12.35
C ALA A 720 -18.56 -15.08 10.94
N HIS A 721 -18.86 -13.96 10.28
CA HIS A 721 -18.35 -13.61 8.96
C HIS A 721 -17.67 -12.23 9.03
N PRO A 722 -16.33 -12.17 8.98
CA PRO A 722 -15.39 -13.26 8.75
C PRO A 722 -15.15 -14.05 10.05
N ARG A 723 -14.64 -15.28 9.94
CA ARG A 723 -14.22 -16.01 11.13
C ARG A 723 -12.86 -15.52 11.60
N THR A 724 -12.83 -14.87 12.76
CA THR A 724 -11.62 -14.25 13.33
C THR A 724 -11.10 -14.94 14.58
N CYS A 725 -11.78 -15.96 15.12
CA CYS A 725 -11.27 -16.71 16.25
C CYS A 725 -11.73 -18.19 16.23
N ASN A 726 -11.23 -18.98 17.17
CA ASN A 726 -11.49 -20.42 17.27
C ASN A 726 -12.97 -20.70 17.56
N VAL A 727 -13.41 -21.95 17.38
CA VAL A 727 -14.82 -22.36 17.63
C VAL A 727 -15.25 -21.99 19.05
N ASP A 728 -14.34 -22.08 20.00
CA ASP A 728 -14.57 -21.85 21.43
C ASP A 728 -14.39 -20.37 21.85
N GLY A 729 -14.12 -19.47 20.90
CA GLY A 729 -13.89 -18.05 21.16
C GLY A 729 -12.46 -17.71 21.59
N SER A 730 -11.53 -18.66 21.53
CA SER A 730 -10.11 -18.42 21.83
C SER A 730 -9.33 -17.88 20.62
N PHE A 731 -8.19 -17.27 20.91
CA PHE A 731 -7.21 -16.79 19.92
C PHE A 731 -5.86 -17.47 20.15
N THR A 732 -5.88 -18.68 20.74
CA THR A 732 -4.70 -19.51 21.00
C THR A 732 -4.04 -19.91 19.71
#